data_AF-A0A7W1S4D1-F1
#
_entry.id   AF-A0A7W1S4D1-F1
#
_cell.length_a   1.000
_cell.length_b   1.000
_cell.length_c   1.000
_cell.angle_alpha   90.00
_cell.angle_beta   90.00
_cell.angle_gamma   90.00
#
_symmetry.space_group_name_H-M   'P 1'
#
loop_
_entity.id
_entity.type
_entity.pdbx_description
1 polymer ?
#
loop_
_entity_poly.entity_id
_entity_poly.type
_entity_poly.pdbx_seq_one_letter_code
_entity_poly.pdbx_strand_id
1 'polypeptide(L)'
;MSSDSVLSTDLTTTRITNPRTLTLARVGLVIFAVLMIALNLLALPQVFDRPICQNAEPGCENSLRSISQDTVDLLTSAGIDYHIYVTIESILTVIIYIVLLIIAGFLFWQRSDDRMVLILTAQLSCFGGFSPIVSAVSSITVSILVLTFPTGSFKPRWSILIVAVLFVQGVTEVFKLSQESSELGSVIFLAMVAATLGIVIYRYRRLFTVSQRQQAKWLLFSVGVIILYWLTNLLLIFPLLNALGNGILITLHFLAFNFFALALDLLIPISLWIAITRYRLFDLRFVINRSLVYGIVTVVLLIVFSLLFVVAHTVLSSVVSGQQGFIAGAIAVATPVLLFNPVRHIVGHFVDHRIFRLRYDLSEVAAAQKPPEIKNPGIYTGHTFGKYQVLGVLGKGGMGEVYQATGAGQTVALKVLPADLAQQDEFRKRFAREAQTLATLQHPNIVKLYDSGVTDDGVHYLAMEYIDGQELSAVIDKGAMTDYDVLREWMRSVVSALDYIHEKGLVHRDLKPSNIMLRPSARDNEIQETVLMDFGIARTDATGTRITGSGTVGTIDYMSPEQIMAAREVDRRSDVYSLGIIVYELLTGETPFKGSAGQVLFAHLQQPAPDPRDVNTDVPHDIAHAVMQSLSKKPEDRYPSAGEFAAALGVSSG
;
A
#
# COMPACT_ATOMS: atom_id res chain seq x y z
N MET A 1 11.83 43.44 2.87
CA MET A 1 11.54 43.22 4.30
C MET A 1 10.88 41.86 4.44
N SER A 2 11.43 41.07 5.34
CA SER A 2 11.20 39.64 5.61
C SER A 2 9.78 39.29 6.08
N SER A 3 9.26 38.13 5.68
CA SER A 3 8.51 37.24 6.59
C SER A 3 8.31 35.81 6.02
N ASP A 4 9.37 35.17 5.52
CA ASP A 4 9.43 33.71 5.46
C ASP A 4 10.03 33.19 6.77
N SER A 5 9.23 33.01 7.82
CA SER A 5 9.73 32.45 9.09
C SER A 5 8.69 31.83 10.01
N VAL A 6 7.71 31.08 9.50
CA VAL A 6 6.81 30.31 10.37
C VAL A 6 6.56 28.91 9.80
N LEU A 7 7.50 27.98 10.07
CA LEU A 7 7.28 26.57 10.49
C LEU A 7 8.59 25.75 10.39
N SER A 8 9.60 26.11 11.19
CA SER A 8 10.75 25.24 11.47
C SER A 8 11.09 25.25 12.96
N THR A 9 10.10 24.95 13.80
CA THR A 9 10.27 24.85 15.25
C THR A 9 10.54 23.40 15.66
N ASP A 10 11.82 23.15 15.96
CA ASP A 10 12.38 22.15 16.89
C ASP A 10 11.97 20.66 16.78
N LEU A 11 12.72 19.94 15.94
CA LEU A 11 12.89 18.47 16.05
C LEU A 11 14.31 18.07 16.52
N THR A 12 15.14 18.99 17.03
CA THR A 12 16.58 18.78 17.24
C THR A 12 17.07 19.03 18.67
N THR A 13 16.65 18.21 19.65
CA THR A 13 17.23 18.26 21.01
C THR A 13 18.21 17.11 21.32
N THR A 14 18.53 16.24 20.35
CA THR A 14 19.37 15.04 20.55
C THR A 14 20.76 15.09 19.92
N ARG A 15 21.07 16.11 19.10
CA ARG A 15 22.37 16.22 18.41
C ARG A 15 23.51 16.60 19.36
N ILE A 16 24.67 16.00 19.13
CA ILE A 16 25.92 16.38 19.77
C ILE A 16 26.56 17.51 18.95
N THR A 17 26.40 18.75 19.41
CA THR A 17 26.91 19.94 18.70
C THR A 17 28.39 20.21 18.99
N ASN A 18 28.93 19.70 20.10
CA ASN A 18 30.34 19.86 20.45
C ASN A 18 31.22 18.87 19.66
N PRO A 19 32.14 19.35 18.81
CA PRO A 19 32.94 18.49 17.93
C PRO A 19 33.89 17.56 18.69
N ARG A 20 34.46 17.99 19.83
CA ARG A 20 35.34 17.13 20.65
C ARG A 20 34.55 15.99 21.26
N THR A 21 33.37 16.28 21.81
CA THR A 21 32.48 15.28 22.40
C THR A 21 31.98 14.29 21.35
N LEU A 22 31.69 14.76 20.14
CA LEU A 22 31.27 13.92 19.01
C LEU A 22 32.39 12.96 18.57
N THR A 23 33.61 13.46 18.39
CA THR A 23 34.75 12.62 18.00
C THR A 23 35.05 11.56 19.07
N LEU A 24 35.06 11.95 20.35
CA LEU A 24 35.25 11.00 21.45
C LEU A 24 34.15 9.93 21.47
N ALA A 25 32.88 10.32 21.28
CA ALA A 25 31.78 9.37 21.23
C ALA A 25 31.88 8.39 20.06
N ARG A 26 32.29 8.86 18.87
CA ARG A 26 32.51 8.01 17.69
C ARG A 26 33.64 7.00 17.91
N VAL A 27 34.78 7.47 18.39
CA VAL A 27 35.95 6.61 18.66
C VAL A 27 35.62 5.60 19.74
N GLY A 28 35.00 6.04 20.84
CA GLY A 28 34.58 5.15 21.92
C GLY A 28 33.60 4.07 21.45
N LEU A 29 32.64 4.42 20.59
CA LEU A 29 31.67 3.44 20.07
C LEU A 29 32.31 2.43 19.12
N VAL A 30 33.26 2.85 18.29
CA VAL A 30 34.01 1.93 17.41
C VAL A 30 34.83 0.94 18.24
N ILE A 31 35.55 1.43 19.25
CA ILE A 31 36.33 0.58 20.17
C ILE A 31 35.39 -0.41 20.88
N PHE A 32 34.27 0.07 21.39
CA PHE A 32 33.25 -0.75 22.04
C PHE A 32 32.73 -1.86 21.10
N ALA A 33 32.33 -1.51 19.87
CA ALA A 33 31.80 -2.48 18.91
C ALA A 33 32.85 -3.53 18.53
N VAL A 34 34.11 -3.14 18.28
CA VAL A 34 35.21 -4.06 18.00
C VAL A 34 35.45 -5.02 19.16
N LEU A 35 35.42 -4.52 20.40
CA LEU A 35 35.56 -5.36 21.60
C LEU A 35 34.41 -6.37 21.72
N MET A 36 33.16 -5.96 21.51
CA MET A 36 31.99 -6.86 21.55
C MET A 36 32.09 -7.95 20.48
N ILE A 37 32.50 -7.59 19.26
CA ILE A 37 32.73 -8.56 18.17
C ILE A 37 33.82 -9.55 18.55
N ALA A 38 34.95 -9.08 19.06
CA ALA A 38 36.06 -9.94 19.46
C ALA A 38 35.65 -10.93 20.56
N LEU A 39 34.94 -10.47 21.59
CA LEU A 39 34.44 -11.34 22.67
C LEU A 39 33.46 -12.40 22.16
N ASN A 40 32.58 -12.05 21.20
CA ASN A 40 31.67 -13.01 20.59
C ASN A 40 32.39 -14.02 19.69
N LEU A 41 33.38 -13.59 18.92
CA LEU A 41 34.19 -14.48 18.08
C LEU A 41 34.98 -15.49 18.93
N LEU A 42 35.53 -15.05 20.07
CA LEU A 42 36.22 -15.94 21.02
C LEU A 42 35.26 -16.96 21.64
N ALA A 43 34.01 -16.58 21.86
CA ALA A 43 32.98 -17.48 22.39
C ALA A 43 32.37 -18.41 21.33
N LEU A 44 32.57 -18.16 20.04
CA LEU A 44 31.90 -18.85 18.93
C LEU A 44 32.02 -20.39 18.97
N PRO A 45 33.18 -21.00 19.29
CA PRO A 45 33.28 -22.46 19.38
C PRO A 45 32.36 -23.06 20.46
N GLN A 46 32.21 -22.38 21.60
CA GLN A 46 31.36 -22.80 22.73
C GLN A 46 29.86 -22.69 22.41
N VAL A 47 29.50 -22.04 21.30
CA VAL A 47 28.11 -21.89 20.85
C VAL A 47 27.63 -23.15 20.13
N PHE A 48 28.52 -23.80 19.39
CA PHE A 48 28.22 -25.02 18.61
C PHE A 48 28.47 -26.30 19.41
N ASP A 49 29.36 -26.24 20.40
CA ASP A 49 29.71 -27.37 21.25
C ASP A 49 29.28 -27.10 22.71
N ARG A 50 27.97 -27.21 22.96
CA ARG A 50 27.37 -27.00 24.28
C ARG A 50 27.49 -28.28 25.11
N PRO A 51 28.21 -28.26 26.26
CA PRO A 51 28.34 -29.44 27.11
C PRO A 51 26.98 -29.86 27.68
N ILE A 52 26.71 -31.17 27.66
CA ILE A 52 25.52 -31.77 28.28
C ILE A 52 25.81 -31.93 29.78
N CYS A 53 24.95 -31.37 30.62
CA CYS A 53 25.11 -31.44 32.07
C CYS A 53 24.17 -32.49 32.67
N GLN A 54 24.75 -33.48 33.35
CA GLN A 54 24.01 -34.39 34.22
C GLN A 54 23.84 -33.73 35.60
N ASN A 55 22.65 -33.87 36.18
CA ASN A 55 22.27 -33.33 37.49
C ASN A 55 23.11 -33.97 38.63
N ALA A 56 24.40 -33.62 38.75
CA ALA A 56 25.30 -33.94 39.88
C ALA A 56 26.73 -33.37 39.75
N GLU A 57 27.18 -32.84 38.61
CA GLU A 57 28.59 -32.39 38.48
C GLU A 57 28.84 -30.97 39.03
N PRO A 58 29.72 -30.79 40.04
CA PRO A 58 30.04 -29.48 40.57
C PRO A 58 30.78 -28.64 39.52
N GLY A 59 30.14 -27.55 39.07
CA GLY A 59 30.63 -26.67 38.01
C GLY A 59 29.75 -26.64 36.76
N CYS A 60 28.86 -27.62 36.59
CA CYS A 60 27.99 -27.75 35.41
C CYS A 60 26.75 -26.83 35.45
N GLU A 61 26.23 -26.51 36.64
CA GLU A 61 25.14 -25.55 36.87
C GLU A 61 25.46 -24.11 36.42
N ASN A 62 26.74 -23.79 36.22
CA ASN A 62 27.23 -22.42 36.07
C ASN A 62 27.71 -22.08 34.65
N SER A 63 27.42 -22.93 33.68
CA SER A 63 27.57 -22.62 32.26
C SER A 63 26.24 -22.05 31.78
N LEU A 64 26.18 -20.76 31.43
CA LEU A 64 24.99 -20.10 30.86
C LEU A 64 24.48 -20.75 29.55
N ARG A 65 25.13 -21.83 29.08
CA ARG A 65 24.87 -22.53 27.82
C ARG A 65 25.02 -24.04 27.91
N SER A 66 25.12 -24.63 29.10
CA SER A 66 24.96 -26.08 29.22
C SER A 66 23.50 -26.44 28.98
N ILE A 67 23.26 -27.61 28.39
CA ILE A 67 21.90 -28.13 28.26
C ILE A 67 21.75 -29.26 29.27
N SER A 68 20.66 -29.20 30.04
CA SER A 68 20.34 -30.22 31.03
C SER A 68 20.13 -31.57 30.34
N GLN A 69 20.60 -32.64 30.97
CA GLN A 69 20.37 -34.01 30.49
C GLN A 69 18.88 -34.27 30.27
N ASP A 70 18.01 -33.76 31.14
CA ASP A 70 16.55 -33.86 31.00
C ASP A 70 16.08 -33.29 29.65
N THR A 71 16.64 -32.16 29.20
CA THR A 71 16.32 -31.57 27.89
C THR A 71 16.83 -32.42 26.73
N VAL A 72 18.01 -33.02 26.85
CA VAL A 72 18.57 -33.93 25.83
C VAL A 72 17.71 -35.18 25.70
N ASP A 73 17.34 -35.78 26.82
CA ASP A 73 16.51 -36.99 26.87
C ASP A 73 15.11 -36.70 26.28
N LEU A 74 14.55 -35.52 26.59
CA LEU A 74 13.29 -35.05 26.04
C LEU A 74 13.35 -34.82 24.52
N LEU A 75 14.40 -34.17 24.00
CA LEU A 75 14.60 -33.98 22.55
C LEU A 75 14.74 -35.34 21.84
N THR A 76 15.52 -36.24 22.43
CA THR A 76 15.74 -37.59 21.91
C THR A 76 14.43 -38.40 21.89
N SER A 77 13.60 -38.27 22.91
CA SER A 77 12.27 -38.91 22.96
C SER A 77 11.30 -38.40 21.89
N ALA A 78 11.49 -37.15 21.45
CA ALA A 78 10.72 -36.52 20.38
C ALA A 78 11.32 -36.79 18.98
N GLY A 79 12.36 -37.62 18.87
CA GLY A 79 13.04 -37.94 17.61
C GLY A 79 13.90 -36.81 17.06
N ILE A 80 14.26 -35.82 17.88
CA ILE A 80 15.06 -34.66 17.48
C ILE A 80 16.48 -34.85 18.01
N ASP A 81 17.45 -34.89 17.10
CA ASP A 81 18.86 -34.94 17.49
C ASP A 81 19.28 -33.62 18.17
N TYR A 82 19.88 -33.75 19.34
CA TYR A 82 20.33 -32.61 20.16
C TYR A 82 21.36 -31.73 19.44
N HIS A 83 22.33 -32.33 18.74
CA HIS A 83 23.35 -31.59 18.03
C HIS A 83 22.74 -30.82 16.85
N ILE A 84 21.74 -31.39 16.17
CA ILE A 84 20.97 -30.69 15.14
C ILE A 84 20.22 -29.49 15.75
N TYR A 85 19.52 -29.69 16.88
CA TYR A 85 18.81 -28.60 17.56
C TYR A 85 19.74 -27.44 17.94
N VAL A 86 20.84 -27.73 18.62
CA VAL A 86 21.84 -26.72 19.03
C VAL A 86 22.44 -26.04 17.81
N THR A 87 22.74 -26.78 16.75
CA THR A 87 23.30 -26.21 15.52
C THR A 87 22.34 -25.21 14.88
N ILE A 88 21.04 -25.55 14.79
CA ILE A 88 20.03 -24.65 14.21
C ILE A 88 19.86 -23.39 15.04
N GLU A 89 19.69 -23.53 16.37
CA GLU A 89 19.53 -22.42 17.30
C GLU A 89 20.74 -21.46 17.22
N SER A 90 21.93 -22.04 17.21
CA SER A 90 23.21 -21.32 17.12
C SER A 90 23.37 -20.61 15.79
N ILE A 91 23.07 -21.26 14.66
CA ILE A 91 23.10 -20.62 13.34
C ILE A 91 22.13 -19.44 13.30
N LEU A 92 20.87 -19.64 13.71
CA LEU A 92 19.85 -18.59 13.69
C LEU A 92 20.26 -17.37 14.52
N THR A 93 20.82 -17.60 15.70
CA THR A 93 21.29 -16.52 16.56
C THR A 93 22.50 -15.78 15.94
N VAL A 94 23.43 -16.50 15.30
CA VAL A 94 24.60 -15.89 14.61
C VAL A 94 24.14 -15.00 13.46
N ILE A 95 23.14 -15.45 12.70
CA ILE A 95 22.57 -14.66 11.61
C ILE A 95 21.90 -13.40 12.13
N ILE A 96 21.07 -13.52 13.17
CA ILE A 96 20.42 -12.37 13.79
C ILE A 96 21.48 -11.37 14.25
N TYR A 97 22.53 -11.82 14.93
CA TYR A 97 23.64 -10.98 15.35
C TYR A 97 24.31 -10.26 14.17
N ILE A 98 24.66 -10.97 13.10
CA ILE A 98 25.28 -10.38 11.90
C ILE A 98 24.37 -9.33 11.27
N VAL A 99 23.07 -9.63 11.14
CA VAL A 99 22.09 -8.69 10.56
C VAL A 99 22.01 -7.42 11.39
N LEU A 100 21.90 -7.54 12.71
CA LEU A 100 21.83 -6.37 13.60
C LEU A 100 23.13 -5.57 13.59
N LEU A 101 24.28 -6.23 13.45
CA LEU A 101 25.59 -5.58 13.34
C LEU A 101 25.72 -4.77 12.03
N ILE A 102 25.23 -5.30 10.92
CA ILE A 102 25.16 -4.59 9.63
C ILE A 102 24.27 -3.34 9.78
N ILE A 103 23.10 -3.49 10.40
CA ILE A 103 22.18 -2.37 10.67
C ILE A 103 22.84 -1.33 11.58
N ALA A 104 23.55 -1.76 12.63
CA ALA A 104 24.25 -0.89 13.57
C ALA A 104 25.31 -0.03 12.86
N GLY A 105 26.13 -0.66 12.02
CA GLY A 105 27.17 0.01 11.23
C GLY A 105 26.57 1.01 10.24
N PHE A 106 25.45 0.66 9.62
CA PHE A 106 24.73 1.56 8.73
C PHE A 106 24.18 2.80 9.45
N LEU A 107 23.52 2.61 10.60
CA LEU A 107 23.00 3.71 11.42
C LEU A 107 24.12 4.66 11.87
N PHE A 108 25.25 4.09 12.28
CA PHE A 108 26.43 4.84 12.69
C PHE A 108 27.01 5.68 11.54
N TRP A 109 27.12 5.07 10.35
CA TRP A 109 27.67 5.76 9.17
C TRP A 109 26.81 6.96 8.77
N GLN A 110 25.49 6.82 8.83
CA GLN A 110 24.59 7.91 8.42
C GLN A 110 24.49 9.07 9.41
N ARG A 111 24.41 8.79 10.71
CA ARG A 111 23.99 9.81 11.68
C ARG A 111 24.56 9.61 13.08
N SER A 112 25.87 9.39 13.12
CA SER A 112 26.63 9.33 14.37
C SER A 112 26.68 10.65 15.16
N ASP A 113 26.11 11.75 14.66
CA ASP A 113 25.96 13.03 15.36
C ASP A 113 24.76 13.07 16.33
N ASP A 114 23.89 12.05 16.33
CA ASP A 114 22.74 11.95 17.22
C ASP A 114 22.98 10.99 18.39
N ARG A 115 22.71 11.44 19.63
CA ARG A 115 22.91 10.64 20.85
C ARG A 115 22.12 9.33 20.86
N MET A 116 20.88 9.35 20.37
CA MET A 116 20.05 8.15 20.36
C MET A 116 20.51 7.15 19.32
N VAL A 117 21.02 7.63 18.17
CA VAL A 117 21.59 6.75 17.14
C VAL A 117 22.83 6.05 17.70
N LEU A 118 23.69 6.74 18.44
CA LEU A 118 24.84 6.12 19.10
C LEU A 118 24.43 5.06 20.14
N ILE A 119 23.43 5.34 20.98
CA ILE A 119 22.91 4.38 21.98
C ILE A 119 22.30 3.16 21.27
N LEU A 120 21.54 3.37 20.20
CA LEU A 120 20.94 2.30 19.41
C LEU A 120 22.01 1.44 18.70
N THR A 121 23.02 2.07 18.10
CA THR A 121 24.15 1.36 17.49
C THR A 121 24.92 0.55 18.55
N ALA A 122 25.13 1.10 19.75
CA ALA A 122 25.76 0.36 20.84
C ALA A 122 24.94 -0.89 21.20
N GLN A 123 23.62 -0.73 21.35
CA GLN A 123 22.71 -1.83 21.66
C GLN A 123 22.72 -2.91 20.57
N LEU A 124 22.61 -2.52 19.29
CA LEU A 124 22.58 -3.48 18.19
C LEU A 124 23.92 -4.23 18.03
N SER A 125 25.05 -3.58 18.35
CA SER A 125 26.38 -4.20 18.30
C SER A 125 26.62 -5.28 19.37
N CYS A 126 25.79 -5.34 20.41
CA CYS A 126 25.91 -6.34 21.47
C CYS A 126 24.64 -7.21 21.64
N PHE A 127 23.59 -6.98 20.83
CA PHE A 127 22.36 -7.75 20.90
C PHE A 127 22.58 -9.24 20.60
N GLY A 128 22.05 -10.13 21.44
CA GLY A 128 22.14 -11.58 21.20
C GLY A 128 23.56 -12.13 21.27
N GLY A 129 24.48 -11.44 21.98
CA GLY A 129 25.85 -11.89 22.14
C GLY A 129 25.98 -13.24 22.82
N PHE A 130 26.98 -14.00 22.41
CA PHE A 130 27.22 -15.36 22.87
C PHE A 130 28.12 -15.46 24.10
N SER A 131 28.91 -14.42 24.35
CA SER A 131 29.72 -14.31 25.56
C SER A 131 28.85 -13.85 26.75
N PRO A 132 29.01 -14.42 27.95
CA PRO A 132 28.34 -13.94 29.17
C PRO A 132 28.51 -12.43 29.40
N ILE A 133 29.71 -11.93 29.10
CA ILE A 133 30.03 -10.50 29.20
C ILE A 133 29.19 -9.70 28.22
N VAL A 134 29.09 -10.15 26.97
CA VAL A 134 28.33 -9.43 25.94
C VAL A 134 26.83 -9.49 26.23
N SER A 135 26.31 -10.61 26.76
CA SER A 135 24.91 -10.73 27.18
C SER A 135 24.56 -9.77 28.33
N ALA A 136 25.41 -9.69 29.35
CA ALA A 136 25.25 -8.73 30.45
C ALA A 136 25.30 -7.29 29.96
N VAL A 137 26.26 -6.96 29.09
CA VAL A 137 26.37 -5.64 28.45
C VAL A 137 25.12 -5.33 27.64
N SER A 138 24.59 -6.29 26.87
CA SER A 138 23.38 -6.14 26.07
C SER A 138 22.16 -5.77 26.92
N SER A 139 21.96 -6.46 28.04
CA SER A 139 20.85 -6.20 28.96
C SER A 139 20.90 -4.77 29.53
N ILE A 140 22.11 -4.29 29.83
CA ILE A 140 22.34 -2.92 30.28
C ILE A 140 22.02 -1.92 29.15
N THR A 141 22.50 -2.16 27.94
CA THR A 141 22.27 -1.25 26.80
C THR A 141 20.81 -1.24 26.33
N VAL A 142 20.05 -2.35 26.43
CA VAL A 142 18.57 -2.37 26.24
C VAL A 142 17.92 -1.42 27.23
N SER A 143 18.31 -1.53 28.50
CA SER A 143 17.71 -0.75 29.58
C SER A 143 18.00 0.73 29.44
N ILE A 144 19.24 1.09 29.06
CA ILE A 144 19.61 2.46 28.72
C ILE A 144 18.75 2.95 27.55
N LEU A 145 18.61 2.16 26.48
CA LEU A 145 17.82 2.52 25.31
C LEU A 145 16.36 2.77 25.69
N VAL A 146 15.71 1.85 26.41
CA VAL A 146 14.30 1.97 26.84
C VAL A 146 14.09 3.17 27.76
N LEU A 147 14.99 3.38 28.73
CA LEU A 147 14.86 4.46 29.71
C LEU A 147 15.20 5.84 29.15
N THR A 148 15.92 5.93 28.02
CA THR A 148 16.31 7.21 27.40
C THR A 148 15.49 7.55 26.17
N PHE A 149 14.80 6.60 25.54
CA PHE A 149 13.97 6.80 24.35
C PHE A 149 12.80 7.78 24.59
N PRO A 150 12.41 8.62 23.61
CA PRO A 150 13.09 8.90 22.33
C PRO A 150 14.18 10.00 22.43
N THR A 151 14.47 10.51 23.62
CA THR A 151 15.20 11.78 23.81
C THR A 151 16.69 11.64 24.14
N GLY A 152 17.22 10.42 24.29
CA GLY A 152 18.63 10.17 24.62
C GLY A 152 19.05 10.68 25.99
N SER A 153 18.08 10.90 26.89
CA SER A 153 18.32 11.48 28.21
C SER A 153 17.43 10.83 29.25
N PHE A 154 17.97 10.61 30.45
CA PHE A 154 17.23 10.09 31.60
C PHE A 154 16.28 11.14 32.15
N LYS A 155 14.98 10.84 32.13
CA LYS A 155 13.91 11.65 32.68
C LYS A 155 12.90 10.72 33.37
N PRO A 156 12.72 10.79 34.70
CA PRO A 156 13.43 11.66 35.66
C PRO A 156 14.92 11.26 35.81
N ARG A 157 15.80 12.18 36.25
CA ARG A 157 17.26 11.92 36.31
C ARG A 157 17.66 10.73 37.18
N TRP A 158 16.88 10.43 38.23
CA TRP A 158 17.15 9.30 39.12
C TRP A 158 16.98 7.93 38.44
N SER A 159 16.33 7.85 37.28
CA SER A 159 16.18 6.57 36.55
C SER A 159 17.51 5.94 36.15
N ILE A 160 18.62 6.68 36.19
CA ILE A 160 19.97 6.14 36.03
C ILE A 160 20.34 5.09 37.10
N LEU A 161 19.74 5.18 38.29
CA LEU A 161 19.97 4.23 39.38
C LEU A 161 19.51 2.81 39.01
N ILE A 162 18.48 2.68 38.18
CA ILE A 162 18.02 1.37 37.67
C ILE A 162 19.13 0.73 36.83
N VAL A 163 19.82 1.51 36.00
CA VAL A 163 20.95 1.02 35.19
C VAL A 163 22.11 0.58 36.09
N ALA A 164 22.36 1.29 37.20
CA ALA A 164 23.39 0.91 38.16
C ALA A 164 23.06 -0.41 38.87
N VAL A 165 21.80 -0.63 39.26
CA VAL A 165 21.35 -1.90 39.86
C VAL A 165 21.51 -3.05 38.86
N LEU A 166 21.09 -2.86 37.61
CA LEU A 166 21.25 -3.87 36.55
C LEU A 166 22.72 -4.15 36.24
N PHE A 167 23.59 -3.15 36.32
CA PHE A 167 25.03 -3.35 36.18
C PHE A 167 25.59 -4.22 37.30
N VAL A 168 25.22 -3.95 38.56
CA VAL A 168 25.64 -4.79 39.70
C VAL A 168 25.14 -6.22 39.52
N GLN A 169 23.86 -6.39 39.13
CA GLN A 169 23.30 -7.72 38.86
C GLN A 169 24.04 -8.46 37.74
N GLY A 170 24.31 -7.79 36.62
CA GLY A 170 25.06 -8.39 35.51
C GLY A 170 26.50 -8.78 35.91
N VAL A 171 27.16 -7.97 36.75
CA VAL A 171 28.49 -8.31 37.30
C VAL A 171 28.40 -9.52 38.22
N THR A 172 27.40 -9.59 39.10
CA THR A 172 27.23 -10.75 39.99
C THR A 172 26.96 -12.04 39.21
N GLU A 173 26.21 -11.96 38.11
CA GLU A 173 25.95 -13.10 37.21
C GLU A 173 27.21 -13.52 36.43
N VAL A 174 27.94 -12.57 35.85
CA VAL A 174 29.16 -12.85 35.06
C VAL A 174 30.28 -13.44 35.92
N PHE A 175 30.51 -12.88 37.11
CA PHE A 175 31.59 -13.31 38.00
C PHE A 175 31.15 -14.34 39.04
N LYS A 176 29.88 -14.78 38.99
CA LYS A 176 29.33 -15.82 39.88
C LYS A 176 29.55 -15.49 41.37
N LEU A 177 29.40 -14.22 41.73
CA LEU A 177 29.79 -13.69 43.05
C LEU A 177 28.79 -14.02 44.18
N SER A 178 27.62 -14.58 43.87
CA SER A 178 26.63 -15.01 44.88
C SER A 178 25.93 -16.31 44.46
N GLN A 179 26.03 -17.35 45.29
CA GLN A 179 25.26 -18.61 45.17
C GLN A 179 23.92 -18.58 45.92
N GLU A 180 23.66 -17.57 46.76
CA GLU A 180 22.48 -17.55 47.64
C GLU A 180 21.37 -16.62 47.12
N SER A 181 20.18 -17.24 46.97
CA SER A 181 18.83 -16.69 46.70
C SER A 181 18.50 -16.31 45.24
N SER A 182 18.18 -17.34 44.45
CA SER A 182 17.39 -17.22 43.20
C SER A 182 16.07 -16.45 43.40
N GLU A 183 15.51 -16.48 44.61
CA GLU A 183 14.29 -15.77 44.98
C GLU A 183 14.50 -14.24 45.09
N LEU A 184 15.56 -13.78 45.76
CA LEU A 184 15.85 -12.34 45.89
C LEU A 184 16.14 -11.73 44.51
N GLY A 185 16.89 -12.43 43.67
CA GLY A 185 17.18 -12.03 42.29
C GLY A 185 15.91 -11.88 41.45
N SER A 186 14.96 -12.83 41.58
CA SER A 186 13.68 -12.79 40.88
C SER A 186 12.79 -11.62 41.32
N VAL A 187 12.76 -11.32 42.63
CA VAL A 187 12.02 -10.18 43.19
C VAL A 187 12.61 -8.85 42.72
N ILE A 188 13.94 -8.71 42.75
CA ILE A 188 14.64 -7.52 42.25
C ILE A 188 14.36 -7.34 40.75
N PHE A 189 14.42 -8.40 39.96
CA PHE A 189 14.11 -8.37 38.53
C PHE A 189 12.69 -7.88 38.27
N LEU A 190 11.69 -8.44 38.95
CA LEU A 190 10.30 -8.03 38.78
C LEU A 190 10.06 -6.57 39.19
N ALA A 191 10.70 -6.12 40.29
CA ALA A 191 10.66 -4.73 40.71
C ALA A 191 11.30 -3.79 39.67
N MET A 192 12.39 -4.20 39.03
CA MET A 192 13.04 -3.44 37.95
C MET A 192 12.17 -3.36 36.68
N VAL A 193 11.50 -4.45 36.29
CA VAL A 193 10.55 -4.45 35.18
C VAL A 193 9.39 -3.50 35.45
N ALA A 194 8.80 -3.55 36.65
CA ALA A 194 7.72 -2.66 37.07
C ALA A 194 8.16 -1.18 37.11
N ALA A 195 9.36 -0.91 37.66
CA ALA A 195 9.93 0.43 37.70
C ALA A 195 10.20 0.98 36.29
N THR A 196 10.75 0.16 35.41
CA THR A 196 11.00 0.51 34.00
C THR A 196 9.69 0.84 33.28
N LEU A 197 8.67 -0.01 33.42
CA LEU A 197 7.35 0.23 32.84
C LEU A 197 6.71 1.53 33.38
N GLY A 198 6.79 1.75 34.69
CA GLY A 198 6.30 2.98 35.32
C GLY A 198 7.00 4.23 34.80
N ILE A 199 8.31 4.19 34.58
CA ILE A 199 9.08 5.30 34.01
C ILE A 199 8.71 5.55 32.55
N VAL A 200 8.57 4.50 31.74
CA VAL A 200 8.19 4.67 30.32
C VAL A 200 6.77 5.25 30.22
N ILE A 201 5.82 4.80 31.05
CA ILE A 201 4.46 5.38 31.12
C ILE A 201 4.50 6.83 31.60
N TYR A 202 5.25 7.12 32.67
CA TYR A 202 5.44 8.48 33.18
C TYR A 202 5.98 9.41 32.09
N ARG A 203 7.01 8.97 31.38
CA ARG A 203 7.59 9.71 30.24
C ARG A 203 6.56 9.90 29.15
N TYR A 204 5.86 8.84 28.72
CA TYR A 204 4.84 8.92 27.67
C TYR A 204 3.78 9.99 27.94
N ARG A 205 3.30 10.06 29.20
CA ARG A 205 2.33 11.08 29.63
C ARG A 205 2.91 12.49 29.65
N ARG A 206 4.21 12.63 29.95
CA ARG A 206 4.94 13.91 30.03
C ARG A 206 5.62 14.35 28.71
N LEU A 207 5.62 13.51 27.67
CA LEU A 207 6.11 13.90 26.34
C LEU A 207 5.15 14.92 25.72
N PHE A 208 5.68 16.06 25.29
CA PHE A 208 4.88 17.23 24.87
C PHE A 208 4.51 17.22 23.39
N THR A 209 5.27 16.56 22.52
CA THR A 209 5.01 16.57 21.08
C THR A 209 4.28 15.31 20.62
N VAL A 210 3.33 15.49 19.69
CA VAL A 210 2.57 14.41 19.06
C VAL A 210 3.50 13.38 18.38
N SER A 211 4.61 13.86 17.80
CA SER A 211 5.64 13.03 17.16
C SER A 211 6.34 12.10 18.15
N GLN A 212 6.76 12.59 19.32
CA GLN A 212 7.44 11.79 20.34
C GLN A 212 6.52 10.73 20.94
N ARG A 213 5.23 11.03 21.11
CA ARG A 213 4.24 10.05 21.57
C ARG A 213 4.01 8.95 20.53
N GLN A 214 3.94 9.30 19.25
CA GLN A 214 3.82 8.33 18.16
C GLN A 214 5.06 7.43 18.07
N GLN A 215 6.25 7.99 18.26
CA GLN A 215 7.52 7.24 18.27
C GLN A 215 7.60 6.27 19.47
N ALA A 216 7.12 6.66 20.65
CA ALA A 216 7.17 5.83 21.87
C ALA A 216 6.07 4.76 21.96
N LYS A 217 4.96 4.92 21.22
CA LYS A 217 3.81 4.00 21.29
C LYS A 217 4.19 2.55 20.93
N TRP A 218 4.99 2.36 19.88
CA TRP A 218 5.37 1.02 19.43
C TRP A 218 6.36 0.34 20.37
N LEU A 219 7.30 1.10 20.93
CA LEU A 219 8.22 0.58 21.93
C LEU A 219 7.46 0.15 23.21
N LEU A 220 6.48 0.96 23.63
CA LEU A 220 5.58 0.61 24.75
C LEU A 220 4.78 -0.65 24.49
N PHE A 221 4.24 -0.78 23.28
CA PHE A 221 3.51 -1.99 22.87
C PHE A 221 4.42 -3.22 22.92
N SER A 222 5.61 -3.15 22.32
CA SER A 222 6.58 -4.27 22.33
C SER A 222 6.98 -4.67 23.74
N VAL A 223 7.32 -3.70 24.60
CA VAL A 223 7.65 -3.96 26.02
C VAL A 223 6.46 -4.59 26.74
N GLY A 224 5.24 -4.10 26.50
CA GLY A 224 4.02 -4.67 27.08
C GLY A 224 3.76 -6.11 26.66
N VAL A 225 3.95 -6.44 25.37
CA VAL A 225 3.81 -7.80 24.83
C VAL A 225 4.85 -8.75 25.43
N ILE A 226 6.11 -8.30 25.53
CA ILE A 226 7.19 -9.09 26.13
C ILE A 226 6.85 -9.39 27.60
N ILE A 227 6.48 -8.38 28.40
CA ILE A 227 6.13 -8.57 29.80
C ILE A 227 4.93 -9.50 29.94
N LEU A 228 3.88 -9.31 29.14
CA LEU A 228 2.69 -10.16 29.16
C LEU A 228 3.01 -11.62 28.85
N TYR A 229 3.85 -11.85 27.85
CA TYR A 229 4.31 -13.19 27.51
C TYR A 229 5.05 -13.84 28.68
N TRP A 230 6.04 -13.15 29.26
CA TRP A 230 6.81 -13.67 30.38
C TRP A 230 5.94 -13.97 31.59
N LEU A 231 5.02 -13.07 31.95
CA LEU A 231 4.08 -13.29 33.05
C LEU A 231 3.13 -14.47 32.79
N THR A 232 2.62 -14.60 31.56
CA THR A 232 1.72 -15.70 31.18
C THR A 232 2.42 -17.05 31.27
N ASN A 233 3.67 -17.13 30.79
CA ASN A 233 4.46 -18.35 30.87
C ASN A 233 4.79 -18.70 32.32
N LEU A 234 5.26 -17.73 33.11
CA LEU A 234 5.65 -17.94 34.50
C LEU A 234 4.48 -18.30 35.42
N LEU A 235 3.35 -17.59 35.31
CA LEU A 235 2.25 -17.68 36.27
C LEU A 235 1.17 -18.70 35.88
N LEU A 236 1.03 -19.01 34.59
CA LEU A 236 -0.07 -19.87 34.10
C LEU A 236 0.45 -21.13 33.42
N ILE A 237 1.30 -20.99 32.40
CA ILE A 237 1.63 -22.13 31.54
C ILE A 237 2.58 -23.10 32.23
N PHE A 238 3.65 -22.61 32.86
CA PHE A 238 4.63 -23.48 33.53
C PHE A 238 4.02 -24.25 34.72
N PRO A 239 3.24 -23.63 35.63
CA PRO A 239 2.55 -24.37 36.70
C PRO A 239 1.54 -25.39 36.17
N LEU A 240 0.80 -25.05 35.12
CA LEU A 240 -0.19 -25.95 34.50
C LEU A 240 0.46 -27.19 33.89
N LEU A 241 1.54 -27.00 33.12
CA LEU A 241 2.24 -28.10 32.48
C LEU A 241 2.92 -29.02 33.50
N ASN A 242 3.49 -28.45 34.57
CA ASN A 242 4.03 -29.24 35.68
C ASN A 242 2.93 -30.05 36.39
N ALA A 243 1.74 -29.48 36.59
CA ALA A 243 0.60 -30.18 37.18
C ALA A 243 0.07 -31.33 36.31
N LEU A 244 0.21 -31.24 34.98
CA LEU A 244 -0.20 -32.28 34.04
C LEU A 244 0.78 -33.48 33.98
N GLY A 245 2.01 -33.32 34.48
CA GLY A 245 3.00 -34.41 34.57
C GLY A 245 3.41 -35.03 33.23
N ASN A 246 3.10 -34.39 32.11
CA ASN A 246 3.37 -34.93 30.78
C ASN A 246 4.68 -34.35 30.23
N GLY A 247 5.74 -35.16 30.30
CA GLY A 247 7.08 -34.78 29.84
C GLY A 247 7.11 -34.22 28.42
N ILE A 248 6.36 -34.81 27.49
CA ILE A 248 6.32 -34.39 26.08
C ILE A 248 5.71 -33.00 25.93
N LEU A 249 4.63 -32.69 26.65
CA LEU A 249 4.02 -31.35 26.62
C LEU A 249 4.94 -30.29 27.23
N ILE A 250 5.68 -30.65 28.28
CA ILE A 250 6.70 -29.77 28.87
C ILE A 250 7.83 -29.53 27.86
N THR A 251 8.27 -30.54 27.10
CA THR A 251 9.27 -30.40 26.03
C THR A 251 8.81 -29.50 24.91
N LEU A 252 7.61 -29.75 24.37
CA LEU A 252 7.07 -28.96 23.26
C LEU A 252 6.89 -27.50 23.67
N HIS A 253 6.50 -27.26 24.92
CA HIS A 253 6.44 -25.92 25.47
C HIS A 253 7.82 -25.28 25.63
N PHE A 254 8.82 -26.00 26.15
CA PHE A 254 10.17 -25.48 26.29
C PHE A 254 10.82 -25.15 24.94
N LEU A 255 10.60 -26.00 23.94
CA LEU A 255 11.03 -25.77 22.56
C LEU A 255 10.34 -24.51 21.99
N ALA A 256 9.01 -24.45 22.09
CA ALA A 256 8.24 -23.29 21.65
C ALA A 256 8.65 -22.01 22.37
N PHE A 257 8.94 -22.10 23.67
CA PHE A 257 9.33 -20.98 24.52
C PHE A 257 10.65 -20.35 24.05
N ASN A 258 11.68 -21.17 23.77
CA ASN A 258 12.98 -20.67 23.32
C ASN A 258 12.89 -20.04 21.92
N PHE A 259 12.16 -20.65 20.99
CA PHE A 259 11.94 -20.07 19.66
C PHE A 259 11.12 -18.78 19.72
N PHE A 260 10.11 -18.73 20.58
CA PHE A 260 9.24 -17.57 20.71
C PHE A 260 9.90 -16.43 21.49
N ALA A 261 10.76 -16.74 22.47
CA ALA A 261 11.59 -15.75 23.16
C ALA A 261 12.53 -15.03 22.18
N LEU A 262 13.19 -15.77 21.28
CA LEU A 262 14.03 -15.18 20.24
C LEU A 262 13.23 -14.24 19.30
N ALA A 263 11.99 -14.60 18.97
CA ALA A 263 11.10 -13.76 18.16
C ALA A 263 10.62 -12.51 18.93
N LEU A 264 10.37 -12.64 20.22
CA LEU A 264 10.01 -11.53 21.11
C LEU A 264 11.15 -10.55 21.32
N ASP A 265 12.39 -11.04 21.40
CA ASP A 265 13.57 -10.19 21.54
C ASP A 265 13.75 -9.28 20.32
N LEU A 266 13.26 -9.69 19.15
CA LEU A 266 13.23 -8.86 17.95
C LEU A 266 12.13 -7.78 17.96
N LEU A 267 11.11 -7.85 18.83
CA LEU A 267 10.05 -6.84 18.89
C LEU A 267 10.58 -5.45 19.27
N ILE A 268 11.62 -5.37 20.09
CA ILE A 268 12.25 -4.10 20.45
C ILE A 268 12.98 -3.51 19.23
N PRO A 269 13.95 -4.20 18.58
CA PRO A 269 14.55 -3.77 17.32
C PRO A 269 13.54 -3.42 16.22
N ILE A 270 12.49 -4.22 16.04
CA ILE A 270 11.43 -4.00 15.05
C ILE A 270 10.64 -2.73 15.38
N SER A 271 10.24 -2.53 16.64
CA SER A 271 9.51 -1.32 17.04
C SER A 271 10.33 -0.05 16.86
N LEU A 272 11.63 -0.11 17.13
CA LEU A 272 12.57 0.98 16.90
C LEU A 272 12.74 1.24 15.41
N TRP A 273 12.84 0.20 14.59
CA TRP A 273 12.90 0.32 13.15
C TRP A 273 11.61 0.93 12.57
N ILE A 274 10.42 0.56 13.07
CA ILE A 274 9.15 1.21 12.71
C ILE A 274 9.18 2.68 13.14
N ALA A 275 9.66 2.99 14.34
CA ALA A 275 9.78 4.38 14.83
C ALA A 275 10.70 5.23 13.93
N ILE A 276 11.83 4.65 13.50
CA ILE A 276 12.81 5.25 12.58
C ILE A 276 12.23 5.50 11.20
N THR A 277 11.67 4.47 10.57
CA THR A 277 11.24 4.51 9.17
C THR A 277 9.92 5.26 8.99
N ARG A 278 8.92 4.97 9.84
CA ARG A 278 7.55 5.49 9.71
C ARG A 278 7.39 6.91 10.26
N TYR A 279 8.07 7.23 11.36
CA TYR A 279 7.87 8.51 12.07
C TYR A 279 9.08 9.45 11.98
N ARG A 280 9.98 9.22 10.99
CA ARG A 280 11.18 10.05 10.73
C ARG A 280 12.05 10.25 11.97
N LEU A 281 12.08 9.26 12.87
CA LEU A 281 12.96 9.34 14.04
C LEU A 281 14.40 9.38 13.51
N PHE A 282 15.10 10.46 13.85
CA PHE A 282 16.47 10.75 13.40
C PHE A 282 16.65 11.03 11.90
N ASP A 283 15.63 11.43 11.12
CA ASP A 283 15.75 11.92 9.72
C ASP A 283 16.95 11.31 8.92
N LEU A 284 16.99 9.99 8.86
CA LEU A 284 18.05 9.21 8.22
C LEU A 284 17.85 9.26 6.70
N ARG A 285 18.86 9.75 5.96
CA ARG A 285 18.83 9.82 4.50
C ARG A 285 19.39 8.54 3.91
N PHE A 286 18.57 7.51 3.74
CA PHE A 286 18.93 6.24 3.06
C PHE A 286 19.31 6.46 1.58
N VAL A 287 20.51 6.98 1.32
CA VAL A 287 21.11 7.09 -0.02
C VAL A 287 22.08 5.92 -0.20
N ILE A 288 21.54 4.72 -0.33
CA ILE A 288 22.31 3.54 -0.75
C ILE A 288 21.79 3.10 -2.11
N ASN A 289 22.70 2.58 -2.95
CA ASN A 289 22.37 1.88 -4.19
C ASN A 289 21.31 0.80 -3.91
N ARG A 290 20.07 1.03 -4.37
CA ARG A 290 18.87 0.21 -4.09
C ARG A 290 19.17 -1.29 -4.23
N SER A 291 19.90 -1.68 -5.26
CA SER A 291 20.32 -3.07 -5.52
C SER A 291 21.04 -3.74 -4.34
N LEU A 292 21.83 -3.00 -3.56
CA LEU A 292 22.52 -3.51 -2.38
C LEU A 292 21.52 -3.85 -1.26
N VAL A 293 20.53 -2.99 -1.03
CA VAL A 293 19.49 -3.24 -0.01
C VAL A 293 18.64 -4.45 -0.40
N TYR A 294 18.26 -4.55 -1.67
CA TYR A 294 17.56 -5.73 -2.18
C TYR A 294 18.40 -7.01 -2.11
N GLY A 295 19.69 -6.90 -2.39
CA GLY A 295 20.65 -7.99 -2.26
C GLY A 295 20.69 -8.51 -0.82
N ILE A 296 20.90 -7.60 0.15
CA ILE A 296 20.95 -7.95 1.58
C ILE A 296 19.64 -8.57 2.05
N VAL A 297 18.50 -7.96 1.75
CA VAL A 297 17.18 -8.51 2.12
C VAL A 297 16.95 -9.90 1.53
N THR A 298 17.33 -10.10 0.27
CA THR A 298 17.19 -11.40 -0.40
C THR A 298 18.08 -12.45 0.26
N VAL A 299 19.33 -12.12 0.58
CA VAL A 299 20.25 -13.02 1.28
C VAL A 299 19.72 -13.38 2.67
N VAL A 300 19.24 -12.41 3.44
CA VAL A 300 18.64 -12.65 4.77
C VAL A 300 17.41 -13.55 4.66
N LEU A 301 16.53 -13.31 3.70
CA LEU A 301 15.36 -14.16 3.47
C LEU A 301 15.78 -15.58 3.07
N LEU A 302 16.80 -15.74 2.22
CA LEU A 302 17.29 -17.06 1.80
C LEU A 302 17.80 -17.84 3.01
N ILE A 303 18.56 -17.17 3.88
CA ILE A 303 19.06 -17.76 5.11
C ILE A 303 17.92 -18.18 6.03
N VAL A 304 16.94 -17.30 6.29
CA VAL A 304 15.78 -17.57 7.15
C VAL A 304 14.94 -18.73 6.60
N PHE A 305 14.68 -18.74 5.30
CA PHE A 305 13.90 -19.80 4.66
C PHE A 305 14.65 -21.14 4.61
N SER A 306 15.98 -21.11 4.50
CA SER A 306 16.81 -22.32 4.61
C SER A 306 16.77 -22.89 6.02
N LEU A 307 16.76 -22.05 7.06
CA LEU A 307 16.60 -22.51 8.44
C LEU A 307 15.21 -23.04 8.74
N LEU A 308 14.17 -22.35 8.26
CA LEU A 308 12.78 -22.83 8.33
C LEU A 308 12.62 -24.19 7.66
N PHE A 309 13.28 -24.40 6.52
CA PHE A 309 13.34 -25.70 5.86
C PHE A 309 13.92 -26.77 6.79
N VAL A 310 15.09 -26.53 7.38
CA VAL A 310 15.73 -27.51 8.28
C VAL A 310 14.83 -27.82 9.47
N VAL A 311 14.28 -26.80 10.15
CA VAL A 311 13.37 -26.99 11.29
C VAL A 311 12.13 -27.77 10.90
N ALA A 312 11.45 -27.37 9.81
CA ALA A 312 10.24 -28.04 9.34
C ALA A 312 10.54 -29.50 8.98
N HIS A 313 11.67 -29.75 8.32
CA HIS A 313 12.10 -31.09 7.96
C HIS A 313 12.33 -31.96 9.19
N THR A 314 13.08 -31.46 10.18
CA THR A 314 13.37 -32.19 11.43
C THR A 314 12.08 -32.51 12.18
N VAL A 315 11.18 -31.53 12.37
CA VAL A 315 9.91 -31.72 13.09
C VAL A 315 8.98 -32.68 12.35
N LEU A 316 8.80 -32.51 11.03
CA LEU A 316 7.93 -33.38 10.25
C LEU A 316 8.47 -34.82 10.19
N SER A 317 9.80 -34.98 10.13
CA SER A 317 10.45 -36.29 10.15
C SER A 317 10.32 -37.02 11.49
N SER A 318 10.18 -36.28 12.59
CA SER A 318 10.06 -36.86 13.93
C SER A 318 8.62 -37.21 14.32
N VAL A 319 7.63 -36.52 13.74
CA VAL A 319 6.20 -36.79 13.94
C VAL A 319 5.69 -37.91 13.02
N VAL A 320 6.27 -38.08 11.83
CA VAL A 320 5.80 -39.01 10.81
C VAL A 320 6.70 -40.26 10.77
N SER A 321 6.29 -41.34 11.44
CA SER A 321 7.01 -42.63 11.40
C SER A 321 6.62 -43.48 10.17
N GLY A 322 7.61 -43.97 9.40
CA GLY A 322 7.41 -44.95 8.31
C GLY A 322 7.43 -44.37 6.88
N GLN A 323 6.80 -45.06 5.91
CA GLN A 323 6.82 -44.73 4.46
C GLN A 323 6.31 -43.31 4.09
N GLN A 324 5.73 -42.58 5.04
CA GLN A 324 5.26 -41.20 4.85
C GLN A 324 6.35 -40.13 5.06
N GLY A 325 7.57 -40.51 5.45
CA GLY A 325 8.71 -39.58 5.58
C GLY A 325 9.07 -38.82 4.29
N PHE A 326 8.77 -39.41 3.13
CA PHE A 326 8.89 -38.72 1.84
C PHE A 326 7.92 -37.54 1.71
N ILE A 327 6.69 -37.67 2.20
CA ILE A 327 5.67 -36.62 2.16
C ILE A 327 6.05 -35.49 3.11
N ALA A 328 6.53 -35.82 4.32
CA ALA A 328 7.10 -34.87 5.27
C ALA A 328 8.26 -34.06 4.66
N GLY A 329 9.19 -34.74 3.97
CA GLY A 329 10.28 -34.10 3.24
C GLY A 329 9.79 -33.18 2.12
N ALA A 330 8.82 -33.62 1.33
CA ALA A 330 8.25 -32.83 0.23
C ALA A 330 7.54 -31.56 0.74
N ILE A 331 6.78 -31.65 1.84
CA ILE A 331 6.10 -30.51 2.46
C ILE A 331 7.12 -29.52 3.04
N ALA A 332 8.17 -30.03 3.69
CA ALA A 332 9.25 -29.19 4.22
C ALA A 332 9.96 -28.40 3.11
N VAL A 333 10.18 -28.98 1.92
CA VAL A 333 10.77 -28.27 0.76
C VAL A 333 9.77 -27.30 0.11
N ALA A 334 8.53 -27.75 -0.12
CA ALA A 334 7.55 -26.97 -0.89
C ALA A 334 7.14 -25.68 -0.16
N THR A 335 7.00 -25.73 1.17
CA THR A 335 6.46 -24.60 1.96
C THR A 335 7.37 -23.36 1.91
N PRO A 336 8.70 -23.46 2.17
CA PRO A 336 9.61 -22.33 2.04
C PRO A 336 9.73 -21.85 0.58
N VAL A 337 9.80 -22.76 -0.41
CA VAL A 337 9.95 -22.37 -1.82
C VAL A 337 8.76 -21.57 -2.33
N LEU A 338 7.54 -22.01 -2.01
CA LEU A 338 6.30 -21.33 -2.42
C LEU A 338 6.12 -19.98 -1.72
N LEU A 339 6.52 -19.88 -0.44
CA LEU A 339 6.37 -18.66 0.35
C LEU A 339 7.52 -17.66 0.14
N PHE A 340 8.68 -18.08 -0.36
CA PHE A 340 9.86 -17.23 -0.48
C PHE A 340 9.61 -16.03 -1.40
N ASN A 341 9.08 -16.28 -2.60
CA ASN A 341 8.87 -15.23 -3.59
C ASN A 341 7.80 -14.20 -3.17
N PRO A 342 6.60 -14.59 -2.67
CA PRO A 342 5.62 -13.62 -2.18
C PRO A 342 6.13 -12.85 -0.97
N VAL A 343 6.83 -13.49 -0.02
CA VAL A 343 7.42 -12.78 1.13
C VAL A 343 8.51 -11.81 0.68
N ARG A 344 9.39 -12.21 -0.25
CA ARG A 344 10.41 -11.34 -0.83
C ARG A 344 9.79 -10.13 -1.52
N HIS A 345 8.70 -10.30 -2.26
CA HIS A 345 7.99 -9.21 -2.91
C HIS A 345 7.37 -8.24 -1.90
N ILE A 346 6.71 -8.76 -0.85
CA ILE A 346 6.13 -7.95 0.22
C ILE A 346 7.21 -7.12 0.92
N VAL A 347 8.34 -7.74 1.26
CA VAL A 347 9.46 -7.04 1.90
C VAL A 347 10.09 -6.03 0.95
N GLY A 348 10.23 -6.35 -0.34
CA GLY A 348 10.71 -5.43 -1.36
C GLY A 348 9.82 -4.19 -1.50
N HIS A 349 8.51 -4.40 -1.66
CA HIS A 349 7.54 -3.30 -1.77
C HIS A 349 7.52 -2.43 -0.50
N PHE A 350 7.66 -3.07 0.66
CA PHE A 350 7.82 -2.38 1.94
C PHE A 350 9.08 -1.49 1.94
N VAL A 351 10.23 -2.01 1.49
CA VAL A 351 11.49 -1.27 1.42
C VAL A 351 11.36 -0.04 0.51
N ASP A 352 10.81 -0.18 -0.68
CA ASP A 352 10.65 0.95 -1.62
C ASP A 352 9.76 2.07 -1.06
N HIS A 353 8.60 1.72 -0.54
CA HIS A 353 7.60 2.70 -0.13
C HIS A 353 7.92 3.32 1.24
N ARG A 354 8.52 2.55 2.16
CA ARG A 354 8.74 3.00 3.54
C ARG A 354 10.17 3.44 3.81
N ILE A 355 11.17 2.79 3.22
CA ILE A 355 12.58 3.15 3.43
C ILE A 355 13.00 4.22 2.42
N PHE A 356 12.77 4.00 1.12
CA PHE A 356 13.19 4.95 0.08
C PHE A 356 12.15 6.04 -0.24
N ARG A 357 10.90 5.89 0.24
CA ARG A 357 9.79 6.84 0.00
C ARG A 357 9.62 7.17 -1.48
N LEU A 358 9.82 6.18 -2.33
CA LEU A 358 9.45 6.30 -3.72
C LEU A 358 7.93 6.54 -3.75
N ARG A 359 7.52 7.72 -4.24
CA ARG A 359 6.10 8.05 -4.46
C ARG A 359 5.54 7.33 -5.69
N TYR A 360 6.42 6.72 -6.47
CA TYR A 360 6.14 6.06 -7.74
C TYR A 360 6.89 4.74 -7.77
N ASP A 361 6.24 3.67 -8.21
CA ASP A 361 6.93 2.40 -8.43
C ASP A 361 7.91 2.57 -9.60
N LEU A 362 9.21 2.51 -9.33
CA LEU A 362 10.23 2.70 -10.37
C LEU A 362 10.23 1.56 -11.41
N SER A 363 9.59 0.43 -11.14
CA SER A 363 9.34 -0.59 -12.17
C SER A 363 8.35 -0.07 -13.22
N GLU A 364 7.38 0.76 -12.81
CA GLU A 364 6.48 1.51 -13.71
C GLU A 364 7.20 2.66 -14.41
N VAL A 365 8.16 3.34 -13.76
CA VAL A 365 8.97 4.41 -14.41
C VAL A 365 9.97 3.85 -15.42
N ALA A 366 10.55 2.67 -15.15
CA ALA A 366 11.36 1.95 -16.13
C ALA A 366 10.49 1.39 -17.29
N ALA A 367 9.23 1.03 -17.01
CA ALA A 367 8.24 0.72 -18.04
C ALA A 367 7.82 1.97 -18.84
N ALA A 368 7.83 3.17 -18.23
CA ALA A 368 7.53 4.44 -18.89
C ALA A 368 8.61 4.92 -19.88
N GLN A 369 9.82 4.35 -19.86
CA GLN A 369 10.85 4.57 -20.89
C GLN A 369 10.85 3.52 -22.01
N LYS A 370 10.04 2.46 -21.91
CA LYS A 370 9.74 1.61 -23.06
C LYS A 370 8.69 2.29 -23.94
N PRO A 371 8.71 2.10 -25.28
CA PRO A 371 7.55 2.46 -26.09
C PRO A 371 6.30 1.89 -25.42
N PRO A 372 5.21 2.67 -25.34
CA PRO A 372 4.08 2.37 -24.48
C PRO A 372 3.72 0.90 -24.62
N GLU A 373 3.76 0.18 -23.50
CA GLU A 373 3.37 -1.22 -23.49
C GLU A 373 1.95 -1.28 -24.04
N ILE A 374 1.81 -2.05 -25.13
CA ILE A 374 0.55 -2.18 -25.87
C ILE A 374 -0.40 -2.96 -24.97
N LYS A 375 -1.11 -2.27 -24.08
CA LYS A 375 -1.98 -2.90 -23.08
C LYS A 375 -3.11 -3.71 -23.73
N ASN A 376 -3.57 -3.28 -24.91
CA ASN A 376 -4.62 -3.92 -25.69
C ASN A 376 -4.24 -3.97 -27.18
N PRO A 377 -3.58 -5.03 -27.69
CA PRO A 377 -3.34 -5.16 -29.11
C PRO A 377 -4.67 -5.39 -29.85
N GLY A 378 -5.01 -4.48 -30.75
CA GLY A 378 -6.08 -4.65 -31.73
C GLY A 378 -5.52 -5.06 -33.09
N ILE A 379 -6.41 -5.39 -34.03
CA ILE A 379 -6.06 -5.86 -35.37
C ILE A 379 -5.12 -4.87 -36.09
N TYR A 380 -5.31 -3.57 -35.85
CA TYR A 380 -4.52 -2.52 -36.49
C TYR A 380 -3.33 -2.02 -35.65
N THR A 381 -3.03 -2.66 -34.52
CA THR A 381 -1.87 -2.27 -33.72
C THR A 381 -0.57 -2.53 -34.48
N GLY A 382 0.35 -1.56 -34.48
CA GLY A 382 1.58 -1.60 -35.28
C GLY A 382 1.41 -1.17 -36.74
N HIS A 383 0.18 -0.97 -37.22
CA HIS A 383 -0.06 -0.42 -38.56
C HIS A 383 0.15 1.10 -38.57
N THR A 384 0.38 1.64 -39.77
CA THR A 384 0.53 3.08 -40.00
C THR A 384 -0.61 3.57 -40.87
N PHE A 385 -1.42 4.51 -40.37
CA PHE A 385 -2.52 5.13 -41.12
C PHE A 385 -2.13 6.56 -41.47
N GLY A 386 -1.81 6.81 -42.74
CA GLY A 386 -1.24 8.09 -43.18
C GLY A 386 0.06 8.39 -42.45
N LYS A 387 0.05 9.43 -41.60
CA LYS A 387 1.19 9.85 -40.75
C LYS A 387 1.14 9.31 -39.31
N TYR A 388 0.15 8.49 -38.98
CA TYR A 388 -0.12 8.03 -37.62
C TYR A 388 0.30 6.59 -37.42
N GLN A 389 1.21 6.35 -36.48
CA GLN A 389 1.61 5.02 -36.05
C GLN A 389 0.67 4.54 -34.93
N VAL A 390 -0.04 3.44 -35.17
CA VAL A 390 -1.01 2.88 -34.23
C VAL A 390 -0.29 2.12 -33.12
N LEU A 391 -0.56 2.50 -31.87
CA LEU A 391 0.11 1.97 -30.68
C LEU A 391 -0.71 0.89 -29.96
N GLY A 392 -2.04 1.02 -29.87
CA GLY A 392 -2.90 0.05 -29.17
C GLY A 392 -4.35 0.52 -29.06
N VAL A 393 -5.28 -0.35 -28.65
CA VAL A 393 -6.72 -0.03 -28.53
C VAL A 393 -7.01 0.72 -27.24
N LEU A 394 -7.69 1.87 -27.37
CA LEU A 394 -8.27 2.65 -26.26
C LEU A 394 -9.67 2.15 -25.89
N GLY A 395 -10.49 1.80 -26.89
CA GLY A 395 -11.86 1.33 -26.67
C GLY A 395 -12.47 0.69 -27.92
N LYS A 396 -13.52 -0.12 -27.74
CA LYS A 396 -14.29 -0.74 -28.82
C LYS A 396 -15.74 -0.27 -28.75
N GLY A 397 -16.24 0.32 -29.82
CA GLY A 397 -17.61 0.81 -29.93
C GLY A 397 -18.40 0.13 -31.06
N GLY A 398 -19.69 0.46 -31.17
CA GLY A 398 -20.60 -0.17 -32.15
C GLY A 398 -20.35 0.19 -33.62
N MET A 399 -19.56 1.24 -33.91
CA MET A 399 -19.20 1.66 -35.28
C MET A 399 -17.69 1.55 -35.57
N GLY A 400 -16.89 0.98 -34.68
CA GLY A 400 -15.45 0.89 -34.86
C GLY A 400 -14.65 0.78 -33.57
N GLU A 401 -13.33 0.66 -33.73
CA GLU A 401 -12.37 0.63 -32.63
C GLU A 401 -11.61 1.97 -32.57
N VAL A 402 -11.35 2.45 -31.36
CA VAL A 402 -10.53 3.65 -31.14
C VAL A 402 -9.16 3.21 -30.66
N TYR A 403 -8.11 3.69 -31.32
CA TYR A 403 -6.73 3.38 -31.02
C TYR A 403 -5.96 4.59 -30.52
N GLN A 404 -5.01 4.38 -29.63
CA GLN A 404 -3.95 5.36 -29.37
C GLN A 404 -2.97 5.29 -30.53
N ALA A 405 -2.62 6.44 -31.10
CA ALA A 405 -1.63 6.54 -32.16
C ALA A 405 -0.70 7.74 -31.91
N THR A 406 0.45 7.75 -32.59
CA THR A 406 1.38 8.88 -32.58
C THR A 406 1.65 9.37 -33.99
N GLY A 407 1.62 10.68 -34.20
CA GLY A 407 1.93 11.31 -35.49
C GLY A 407 2.50 12.71 -35.29
N ALA A 408 3.55 13.05 -36.04
CA ALA A 408 4.24 14.35 -35.94
C ALA A 408 4.67 14.74 -34.51
N GLY A 409 5.02 13.76 -33.67
CA GLY A 409 5.45 13.98 -32.28
C GLY A 409 4.32 14.21 -31.28
N GLN A 410 3.05 14.03 -31.68
CA GLN A 410 1.88 14.16 -30.82
C GLN A 410 1.09 12.85 -30.73
N THR A 411 0.57 12.54 -29.55
CA THR A 411 -0.36 11.43 -29.33
C THR A 411 -1.76 11.84 -29.79
N VAL A 412 -2.44 10.97 -30.52
CA VAL A 412 -3.80 11.17 -31.03
C VAL A 412 -4.68 9.95 -30.72
N ALA A 413 -5.99 10.17 -30.65
CA ALA A 413 -7.00 9.11 -30.61
C ALA A 413 -7.49 8.86 -32.05
N LEU A 414 -7.31 7.64 -32.55
CA LEU A 414 -7.60 7.25 -33.91
C LEU A 414 -8.83 6.35 -33.93
N LYS A 415 -9.98 6.91 -34.31
CA LYS A 415 -11.22 6.13 -34.49
C LYS A 415 -11.19 5.49 -35.88
N VAL A 416 -11.38 4.18 -35.94
CA VAL A 416 -11.18 3.38 -37.14
C VAL A 416 -12.46 2.64 -37.50
N LEU A 417 -12.90 2.77 -38.76
CA LEU A 417 -13.99 1.99 -39.35
C LEU A 417 -13.36 0.90 -40.26
N PRO A 418 -13.39 -0.38 -39.84
CA PRO A 418 -12.83 -1.49 -40.62
C PRO A 418 -13.44 -1.58 -42.03
N ALA A 419 -12.65 -2.10 -42.98
CA ALA A 419 -13.05 -2.22 -44.38
C ALA A 419 -14.40 -2.96 -44.57
N ASP A 420 -14.64 -4.03 -43.82
CA ASP A 420 -15.87 -4.83 -43.90
C ASP A 420 -17.14 -4.01 -43.54
N LEU A 421 -17.03 -3.10 -42.57
CA LEU A 421 -18.13 -2.20 -42.21
C LEU A 421 -18.19 -1.00 -43.17
N ALA A 422 -17.05 -0.55 -43.70
CA ALA A 422 -17.01 0.54 -44.69
C ALA A 422 -17.65 0.17 -46.04
N GLN A 423 -17.75 -1.12 -46.37
CA GLN A 423 -18.52 -1.60 -47.54
C GLN A 423 -20.02 -1.34 -47.40
N GLN A 424 -20.53 -1.21 -46.17
CA GLN A 424 -21.92 -0.89 -45.93
C GLN A 424 -22.13 0.62 -46.01
N ASP A 425 -22.85 1.05 -47.06
CA ASP A 425 -23.10 2.47 -47.35
C ASP A 425 -23.62 3.26 -46.15
N GLU A 426 -24.43 2.64 -45.30
CA GLU A 426 -24.98 3.26 -44.08
C GLU A 426 -23.86 3.63 -43.08
N PHE A 427 -22.98 2.69 -42.74
CA PHE A 427 -21.89 2.93 -41.79
C PHE A 427 -20.86 3.92 -42.35
N ARG A 428 -20.54 3.82 -43.65
CA ARG A 428 -19.62 4.77 -44.30
C ARG A 428 -20.16 6.20 -44.30
N LYS A 429 -21.45 6.38 -44.64
CA LYS A 429 -22.10 7.72 -44.62
C LYS A 429 -22.16 8.29 -43.21
N ARG A 430 -22.45 7.44 -42.21
CA ARG A 430 -22.47 7.81 -40.79
C ARG A 430 -21.11 8.32 -40.32
N PHE A 431 -20.05 7.57 -40.60
CA PHE A 431 -18.69 7.92 -40.23
C PHE A 431 -18.20 9.21 -40.91
N ALA A 432 -18.49 9.38 -42.21
CA ALA A 432 -18.16 10.60 -42.94
C ALA A 432 -18.90 11.83 -42.41
N ARG A 433 -20.18 11.68 -42.03
CA ARG A 433 -20.98 12.76 -41.45
C ARG A 433 -20.51 13.15 -40.06
N GLU A 434 -20.07 12.19 -39.26
CA GLU A 434 -19.44 12.45 -37.96
C GLU A 434 -18.17 13.28 -38.13
N ALA A 435 -17.30 12.89 -39.05
CA ALA A 435 -16.09 13.63 -39.41
C ALA A 435 -16.41 15.07 -39.84
N GLN A 436 -17.35 15.22 -40.77
CA GLN A 436 -17.77 16.53 -41.28
C GLN A 436 -18.33 17.42 -40.16
N THR A 437 -19.12 16.85 -39.26
CA THR A 437 -19.69 17.62 -38.16
C THR A 437 -18.60 18.06 -37.20
N LEU A 438 -17.75 17.15 -36.73
CA LEU A 438 -16.62 17.45 -35.84
C LEU A 438 -15.68 18.50 -36.42
N ALA A 439 -15.43 18.47 -37.74
CA ALA A 439 -14.59 19.47 -38.42
C ALA A 439 -15.14 20.91 -38.32
N THR A 440 -16.46 21.08 -38.12
CA THR A 440 -17.11 22.41 -38.00
C THR A 440 -17.21 22.92 -36.56
N LEU A 441 -16.83 22.09 -35.58
CA LEU A 441 -16.93 22.40 -34.16
C LEU A 441 -15.56 22.85 -33.63
N GLN A 442 -15.55 24.00 -32.97
CA GLN A 442 -14.38 24.55 -32.31
C GLN A 442 -14.79 25.05 -30.93
N HIS A 443 -14.61 24.20 -29.92
CA HIS A 443 -14.97 24.51 -28.54
C HIS A 443 -14.00 23.80 -27.59
N PRO A 444 -13.56 24.42 -26.47
CA PRO A 444 -12.60 23.81 -25.53
C PRO A 444 -13.11 22.51 -24.88
N ASN A 445 -14.43 22.39 -24.70
CA ASN A 445 -15.10 21.22 -24.12
C ASN A 445 -15.66 20.24 -25.17
N ILE A 446 -15.19 20.31 -26.42
CA ILE A 446 -15.53 19.36 -27.49
C ILE A 446 -14.23 18.80 -28.05
N VAL A 447 -14.18 17.48 -28.27
CA VAL A 447 -13.00 16.80 -28.85
C VAL A 447 -12.66 17.39 -30.22
N LYS A 448 -11.37 17.72 -30.42
CA LYS A 448 -10.92 18.27 -31.72
C LYS A 448 -10.65 17.15 -32.72
N LEU A 449 -11.07 17.37 -33.96
CA LEU A 449 -10.65 16.56 -35.11
C LEU A 449 -9.39 17.19 -35.73
N TYR A 450 -8.32 16.40 -35.84
CA TYR A 450 -7.07 16.83 -36.48
C TYR A 450 -7.01 16.44 -37.96
N ASP A 451 -7.47 15.24 -38.29
CA ASP A 451 -7.34 14.68 -39.65
C ASP A 451 -8.40 13.60 -39.89
N SER A 452 -8.70 13.33 -41.14
CA SER A 452 -9.59 12.23 -41.55
C SER A 452 -9.11 11.68 -42.89
N GLY A 453 -9.14 10.36 -43.05
CA GLY A 453 -8.67 9.76 -44.29
C GLY A 453 -9.12 8.32 -44.49
N VAL A 454 -8.64 7.74 -45.58
CA VAL A 454 -8.82 6.34 -45.96
C VAL A 454 -7.45 5.76 -46.25
N THR A 455 -7.14 4.58 -45.73
CA THR A 455 -5.90 3.86 -46.05
C THR A 455 -5.99 3.21 -47.44
N ASP A 456 -4.85 2.79 -47.98
CA ASP A 456 -4.80 2.06 -49.25
C ASP A 456 -5.61 0.74 -49.19
N ASP A 457 -5.70 0.13 -48.01
CA ASP A 457 -6.49 -1.07 -47.73
C ASP A 457 -8.00 -0.79 -47.50
N GLY A 458 -8.46 0.44 -47.74
CA GLY A 458 -9.87 0.83 -47.66
C GLY A 458 -10.40 1.03 -46.24
N VAL A 459 -9.53 1.20 -45.24
CA VAL A 459 -9.92 1.46 -43.84
C VAL A 459 -10.09 2.97 -43.63
N HIS A 460 -11.26 3.40 -43.16
CA HIS A 460 -11.51 4.81 -42.85
C HIS A 460 -11.04 5.14 -41.42
N TYR A 461 -10.43 6.31 -41.23
CA TYR A 461 -9.97 6.76 -39.92
C TYR A 461 -10.26 8.23 -39.65
N LEU A 462 -10.46 8.58 -38.37
CA LEU A 462 -10.50 9.94 -37.84
C LEU A 462 -9.43 10.09 -36.75
N ALA A 463 -8.50 11.02 -36.97
CA ALA A 463 -7.49 11.37 -35.98
C ALA A 463 -8.00 12.54 -35.14
N MET A 464 -8.21 12.27 -33.86
CA MET A 464 -8.80 13.20 -32.90
C MET A 464 -7.81 13.52 -31.78
N GLU A 465 -8.13 14.55 -31.01
CA GLU A 465 -7.45 14.88 -29.76
C GLU A 465 -7.42 13.68 -28.83
N TYR A 466 -6.21 13.27 -28.43
CA TYR A 466 -6.04 12.32 -27.34
C TYR A 466 -6.28 13.04 -26.01
N ILE A 467 -7.31 12.62 -25.28
CA ILE A 467 -7.64 13.18 -23.98
C ILE A 467 -7.00 12.30 -22.92
N ASP A 468 -5.96 12.82 -22.26
CA ASP A 468 -5.31 12.13 -21.14
C ASP A 468 -6.15 12.28 -19.88
N GLY A 469 -7.00 11.27 -19.63
CA GLY A 469 -8.08 11.35 -18.67
C GLY A 469 -8.82 10.03 -18.52
N GLN A 470 -9.99 10.07 -17.87
CA GLN A 470 -10.88 8.93 -17.73
C GLN A 470 -12.30 9.31 -18.18
N GLU A 471 -13.06 8.34 -18.69
CA GLU A 471 -14.48 8.53 -18.98
C GLU A 471 -15.28 8.78 -17.69
N LEU A 472 -16.36 9.56 -17.78
CA LEU A 472 -17.27 9.80 -16.66
C LEU A 472 -17.97 8.50 -16.21
N SER A 473 -18.24 7.58 -17.15
CA SER A 473 -18.72 6.21 -16.87
C SER A 473 -17.83 5.50 -15.85
N ALA A 474 -16.51 5.53 -16.04
CA ALA A 474 -15.55 4.89 -15.14
C ALA A 474 -15.49 5.54 -13.74
N VAL A 475 -15.97 6.78 -13.59
CA VAL A 475 -16.15 7.41 -12.28
C VAL A 475 -17.43 6.91 -11.62
N ILE A 476 -18.52 6.89 -12.37
CA ILE A 476 -19.82 6.40 -11.90
C ILE A 476 -19.74 4.92 -11.49
N ASP A 477 -19.04 4.09 -12.25
CA ASP A 477 -18.84 2.65 -11.98
C ASP A 477 -18.15 2.37 -10.64
N LYS A 478 -17.42 3.36 -10.08
CA LYS A 478 -16.79 3.24 -8.75
C LYS A 478 -17.83 3.39 -7.61
N GLY A 479 -19.07 3.74 -7.93
CA GLY A 479 -20.23 3.76 -7.02
C GLY A 479 -20.21 4.89 -5.99
N ALA A 480 -19.35 5.89 -6.15
CA ALA A 480 -19.28 7.03 -5.25
C ALA A 480 -20.20 8.16 -5.75
N MET A 481 -21.07 8.67 -4.87
CA MET A 481 -21.85 9.87 -5.13
C MET A 481 -20.90 11.06 -5.31
N THR A 482 -21.20 11.93 -6.28
CA THR A 482 -20.36 13.07 -6.62
C THR A 482 -20.68 14.26 -5.72
N ASP A 483 -19.66 14.91 -5.18
CA ASP A 483 -19.80 16.15 -4.43
C ASP A 483 -20.41 17.27 -5.29
N TYR A 484 -21.24 18.13 -4.71
CA TYR A 484 -21.95 19.19 -5.45
C TYR A 484 -21.03 20.16 -6.16
N ASP A 485 -19.90 20.52 -5.56
CA ASP A 485 -18.98 21.47 -6.18
C ASP A 485 -18.35 20.84 -7.42
N VAL A 486 -17.96 19.57 -7.32
CA VAL A 486 -17.42 18.79 -8.45
C VAL A 486 -18.47 18.60 -9.56
N LEU A 487 -19.70 18.26 -9.18
CA LEU A 487 -20.81 18.12 -10.13
C LEU A 487 -21.06 19.42 -10.89
N ARG A 488 -21.08 20.57 -10.20
CA ARG A 488 -21.28 21.87 -10.84
C ARG A 488 -20.17 22.23 -11.81
N GLU A 489 -18.92 21.95 -11.47
CA GLU A 489 -17.78 22.17 -12.37
C GLU A 489 -17.88 21.31 -13.64
N TRP A 490 -18.22 20.03 -13.49
CA TRP A 490 -18.41 19.14 -14.64
C TRP A 490 -19.57 19.58 -15.51
N MET A 491 -20.72 19.88 -14.90
CA MET A 491 -21.90 20.32 -15.65
C MET A 491 -21.68 21.63 -16.37
N ARG A 492 -20.91 22.58 -15.80
CA ARG A 492 -20.56 23.84 -16.50
C ARG A 492 -19.89 23.57 -17.85
N SER A 493 -18.93 22.66 -17.86
CA SER A 493 -18.15 22.30 -19.06
C SER A 493 -19.00 21.54 -20.09
N VAL A 494 -19.84 20.60 -19.65
CA VAL A 494 -20.75 19.84 -20.53
C VAL A 494 -21.79 20.77 -21.16
N VAL A 495 -22.41 21.62 -20.35
CA VAL A 495 -23.46 22.54 -20.78
C VAL A 495 -22.92 23.58 -21.76
N SER A 496 -21.72 24.10 -21.52
CA SER A 496 -21.05 25.01 -22.46
C SER A 496 -20.86 24.35 -23.84
N ALA A 497 -20.52 23.06 -23.89
CA ALA A 497 -20.43 22.33 -25.15
C ALA A 497 -21.81 22.08 -25.80
N LEU A 498 -22.82 21.74 -25.01
CA LEU A 498 -24.19 21.48 -25.50
C LEU A 498 -24.85 22.75 -26.06
N ASP A 499 -24.79 23.86 -25.34
CA ASP A 499 -25.34 25.13 -25.81
C ASP A 499 -24.66 25.56 -27.12
N TYR A 500 -23.33 25.40 -27.23
CA TYR A 500 -22.57 25.70 -28.46
C TYR A 500 -23.05 24.89 -29.68
N ILE A 501 -23.31 23.59 -29.53
CA ILE A 501 -23.81 22.77 -30.65
C ILE A 501 -25.29 23.05 -30.95
N HIS A 502 -26.09 23.33 -29.91
CA HIS A 502 -27.51 23.67 -30.06
C HIS A 502 -27.70 25.00 -30.80
N GLU A 503 -26.86 26.00 -30.55
CA GLU A 503 -26.83 27.26 -31.30
C GLU A 503 -26.52 27.07 -32.79
N LYS A 504 -25.77 26.03 -33.14
CA LYS A 504 -25.50 25.62 -34.53
C LYS A 504 -26.59 24.73 -35.13
N GLY A 505 -27.70 24.50 -34.41
CA GLY A 505 -28.81 23.66 -34.84
C GLY A 505 -28.50 22.16 -34.82
N LEU A 506 -27.44 21.74 -34.12
CA LEU A 506 -27.07 20.35 -33.95
C LEU A 506 -27.60 19.84 -32.60
N VAL A 507 -28.01 18.57 -32.55
CA VAL A 507 -28.42 17.89 -31.32
C VAL A 507 -27.53 16.67 -31.14
N HIS A 508 -27.02 16.44 -29.93
CA HIS A 508 -26.05 15.36 -29.66
C HIS A 508 -26.67 13.96 -29.85
N ARG A 509 -27.86 13.74 -29.29
CA ARG A 509 -28.69 12.51 -29.43
C ARG A 509 -28.09 11.20 -28.92
N ASP A 510 -26.85 11.18 -28.46
CA ASP A 510 -26.24 10.01 -27.78
C ASP A 510 -25.44 10.46 -26.55
N LEU A 511 -26.01 11.38 -25.76
CA LEU A 511 -25.34 11.88 -24.56
C LEU A 511 -25.44 10.83 -23.45
N LYS A 512 -24.27 10.39 -22.95
CA LYS A 512 -24.12 9.38 -21.89
C LYS A 512 -22.73 9.52 -21.23
N PRO A 513 -22.50 8.95 -20.03
CA PRO A 513 -21.23 9.11 -19.33
C PRO A 513 -20.00 8.62 -20.10
N SER A 514 -20.10 7.56 -20.91
CA SER A 514 -18.97 7.08 -21.74
C SER A 514 -18.55 8.06 -22.85
N ASN A 515 -19.40 9.06 -23.15
CA ASN A 515 -19.14 10.06 -24.18
C ASN A 515 -18.65 11.39 -23.56
N ILE A 516 -18.33 11.40 -22.27
CA ILE A 516 -17.82 12.55 -21.53
C ILE A 516 -16.48 12.15 -20.91
N MET A 517 -15.39 12.78 -21.36
CA MET A 517 -14.05 12.57 -20.80
C MET A 517 -13.75 13.61 -19.73
N LEU A 518 -13.10 13.17 -18.65
CA LEU A 518 -12.59 14.04 -17.59
C LEU A 518 -11.09 14.17 -17.74
N ARG A 519 -10.59 15.41 -17.88
CA ARG A 519 -9.16 15.72 -17.92
C ARG A 519 -8.79 16.78 -16.89
N PRO A 520 -7.54 16.86 -16.43
CA PRO A 520 -7.08 17.98 -15.60
C PRO A 520 -7.35 19.31 -16.29
N SER A 521 -7.90 20.29 -15.59
CA SER A 521 -8.20 21.59 -16.18
C SER A 521 -6.94 22.35 -16.51
N ALA A 522 -6.93 23.01 -17.68
CA ALA A 522 -5.80 23.82 -18.11
C ALA A 522 -5.58 25.06 -17.21
N ARG A 523 -6.58 25.46 -16.41
CA ARG A 523 -6.51 26.64 -15.52
C ARG A 523 -6.11 26.27 -14.10
N ASP A 524 -6.53 25.09 -13.64
CA ASP A 524 -6.27 24.58 -12.31
C ASP A 524 -6.16 23.05 -12.36
N ASN A 525 -4.97 22.53 -12.08
CA ASN A 525 -4.71 21.08 -12.11
C ASN A 525 -5.44 20.32 -10.98
N GLU A 526 -6.01 21.01 -10.00
CA GLU A 526 -6.84 20.41 -8.95
C GLU A 526 -8.29 20.18 -9.41
N ILE A 527 -8.72 20.84 -10.49
CA ILE A 527 -10.07 20.73 -11.05
C ILE A 527 -10.05 19.87 -12.31
N GLN A 528 -11.08 19.06 -12.52
CA GLN A 528 -11.27 18.33 -13.78
C GLN A 528 -12.26 19.07 -14.67
N GLU A 529 -11.91 19.24 -15.94
CA GLU A 529 -12.82 19.75 -16.97
C GLU A 529 -13.33 18.60 -17.83
N THR A 530 -14.56 18.74 -18.32
CA THR A 530 -15.18 17.73 -19.18
C THR A 530 -14.96 18.05 -20.65
N VAL A 531 -14.77 17.02 -21.46
CA VAL A 531 -14.72 17.10 -22.92
C VAL A 531 -15.74 16.15 -23.49
N LEU A 532 -16.66 16.69 -24.29
CA LEU A 532 -17.68 15.93 -25.00
C LEU A 532 -17.10 15.29 -26.26
N MET A 533 -17.41 14.01 -26.45
CA MET A 533 -16.97 13.21 -27.60
C MET A 533 -18.13 12.40 -28.19
N ASP A 534 -17.90 11.80 -29.36
CA ASP A 534 -18.84 10.87 -30.04
C ASP A 534 -20.26 11.43 -30.27
N PHE A 535 -20.37 12.29 -31.27
CA PHE A 535 -21.65 12.88 -31.66
C PHE A 535 -22.54 11.85 -32.36
N GLY A 536 -23.67 11.51 -31.73
CA GLY A 536 -24.71 10.62 -32.25
C GLY A 536 -25.45 11.11 -33.51
N ILE A 537 -24.93 12.15 -34.17
CA ILE A 537 -25.48 12.83 -35.34
C ILE A 537 -25.61 11.86 -36.53
N ALA A 538 -24.85 10.77 -36.55
CA ALA A 538 -24.99 9.66 -37.48
C ALA A 538 -26.37 8.94 -37.45
N ARG A 539 -27.18 9.07 -36.39
CA ARG A 539 -28.49 8.41 -36.29
C ARG A 539 -29.62 9.10 -37.08
N THR A 540 -29.33 10.18 -37.79
CA THR A 540 -30.34 11.13 -38.31
C THR A 540 -31.15 10.71 -39.54
N ASP A 541 -30.69 9.80 -40.41
CA ASP A 541 -31.30 9.67 -41.75
C ASP A 541 -32.06 8.37 -42.03
N ALA A 542 -32.06 7.39 -41.14
CA ALA A 542 -32.88 6.20 -41.34
C ALA A 542 -34.22 6.37 -40.62
N THR A 543 -35.27 6.59 -41.39
CA THR A 543 -36.72 6.52 -41.08
C THR A 543 -37.18 5.16 -40.50
N GLY A 544 -36.27 4.41 -39.88
CA GLY A 544 -36.47 3.04 -39.45
C GLY A 544 -35.18 2.40 -38.98
N THR A 545 -34.37 3.08 -38.16
CA THR A 545 -33.42 2.34 -37.32
C THR A 545 -34.25 1.54 -36.33
N ARG A 546 -34.71 0.35 -36.74
CA ARG A 546 -35.15 -0.69 -35.81
C ARG A 546 -34.08 -0.72 -34.73
N ILE A 547 -34.51 -0.74 -33.46
CA ILE A 547 -33.67 -1.17 -32.35
C ILE A 547 -33.28 -2.62 -32.71
N THR A 548 -32.26 -2.78 -33.57
CA THR A 548 -31.67 -4.07 -33.85
C THR A 548 -31.06 -4.48 -32.52
N GLY A 549 -31.20 -5.74 -32.14
CA GLY A 549 -30.81 -6.28 -30.83
C GLY A 549 -29.31 -6.14 -30.46
N SER A 550 -28.57 -5.30 -31.17
CA SER A 550 -27.21 -4.85 -30.92
C SER A 550 -27.13 -3.50 -30.18
N GLY A 551 -28.25 -2.88 -29.78
CA GLY A 551 -28.21 -1.74 -28.87
C GLY A 551 -27.53 -2.17 -27.57
N THR A 552 -26.26 -1.80 -27.37
CA THR A 552 -25.51 -2.12 -26.16
C THR A 552 -26.34 -1.69 -24.96
N VAL A 553 -26.54 -2.61 -24.02
CA VAL A 553 -27.46 -2.52 -22.88
C VAL A 553 -27.36 -1.19 -22.11
N GLY A 554 -26.22 -0.48 -22.13
CA GLY A 554 -26.03 0.81 -21.46
C GLY A 554 -26.42 2.09 -22.24
N THR A 555 -26.83 2.03 -23.51
CA THR A 555 -27.21 3.26 -24.25
C THR A 555 -28.69 3.61 -24.08
N ILE A 556 -29.55 2.61 -23.84
CA ILE A 556 -30.99 2.79 -23.65
C ILE A 556 -31.32 3.53 -22.36
N ASP A 557 -30.44 3.45 -21.35
CA ASP A 557 -30.63 4.05 -20.03
C ASP A 557 -30.62 5.59 -20.07
N TYR A 558 -30.10 6.20 -21.13
CA TYR A 558 -29.99 7.65 -21.30
C TYR A 558 -30.88 8.21 -22.43
N MET A 559 -31.67 7.37 -23.11
CA MET A 559 -32.50 7.81 -24.24
C MET A 559 -33.72 8.59 -23.76
N SER A 560 -34.05 9.66 -24.50
CA SER A 560 -35.28 10.40 -24.28
C SER A 560 -36.52 9.67 -24.83
N PRO A 561 -37.73 9.94 -24.30
CA PRO A 561 -38.98 9.34 -24.78
C PRO A 561 -39.18 9.51 -26.29
N GLU A 562 -38.92 10.70 -26.82
CA GLU A 562 -39.07 11.03 -28.24
C GLU A 562 -38.07 10.29 -29.13
N GLN A 563 -36.87 9.98 -28.62
CA GLN A 563 -35.91 9.13 -29.33
C GLN A 563 -36.38 7.68 -29.39
N ILE A 564 -36.92 7.15 -28.30
CA ILE A 564 -37.46 5.78 -28.23
C ILE A 564 -38.66 5.61 -29.17
N MET A 565 -39.53 6.63 -29.23
CA MET A 565 -40.67 6.65 -30.15
C MET A 565 -40.28 6.89 -31.61
N ALA A 566 -39.00 7.14 -31.90
CA ALA A 566 -38.50 7.58 -33.20
C ALA A 566 -39.31 8.76 -33.77
N ALA A 567 -39.57 9.76 -32.90
CA ALA A 567 -40.32 10.95 -33.28
C ALA A 567 -39.66 11.67 -34.46
N ARG A 568 -40.49 12.26 -35.32
CA ARG A 568 -40.03 12.95 -36.53
C ARG A 568 -39.15 14.17 -36.20
N GLU A 569 -39.37 14.78 -35.04
CA GLU A 569 -38.63 15.94 -34.56
C GLU A 569 -38.06 15.61 -33.17
N VAL A 570 -36.73 15.57 -33.07
CA VAL A 570 -35.98 15.46 -31.82
C VAL A 570 -35.11 16.71 -31.74
N ASP A 571 -35.47 17.60 -30.82
CA ASP A 571 -34.81 18.89 -30.60
C ASP A 571 -33.78 18.83 -29.45
N ARG A 572 -33.21 19.98 -29.11
CA ARG A 572 -32.20 20.13 -28.04
C ARG A 572 -32.65 19.64 -26.66
N ARG A 573 -33.95 19.58 -26.39
CA ARG A 573 -34.50 19.13 -25.09
C ARG A 573 -34.37 17.63 -24.88
N SER A 574 -34.06 16.88 -25.94
CA SER A 574 -33.63 15.49 -25.83
C SER A 574 -32.30 15.37 -25.09
N ASP A 575 -31.33 16.25 -25.38
CA ASP A 575 -30.03 16.23 -24.69
C ASP A 575 -30.17 16.69 -23.24
N VAL A 576 -31.12 17.60 -22.95
CA VAL A 576 -31.48 18.00 -21.56
C VAL A 576 -31.98 16.81 -20.75
N TYR A 577 -32.82 15.95 -21.35
CA TYR A 577 -33.30 14.74 -20.69
C TYR A 577 -32.15 13.77 -20.39
N SER A 578 -31.29 13.50 -21.38
CA SER A 578 -30.11 12.64 -21.18
C SER A 578 -29.15 13.21 -20.13
N LEU A 579 -28.92 14.53 -20.12
CA LEU A 579 -28.12 15.20 -19.09
C LEU A 579 -28.75 15.08 -17.71
N GLY A 580 -30.08 15.17 -17.61
CA GLY A 580 -30.84 14.94 -16.39
C GLY A 580 -30.59 13.57 -15.78
N ILE A 581 -30.50 12.54 -16.61
CA ILE A 581 -30.21 11.17 -16.18
C ILE A 581 -28.78 11.07 -15.64
N ILE A 582 -27.81 11.67 -16.34
CA ILE A 582 -26.42 11.71 -15.90
C ILE A 582 -26.31 12.41 -14.55
N VAL A 583 -26.99 13.54 -14.35
CA VAL A 583 -26.99 14.26 -13.06
C VAL A 583 -27.67 13.43 -11.97
N TYR A 584 -28.81 12.78 -12.26
CA TYR A 584 -29.46 11.87 -11.32
C TYR A 584 -28.50 10.76 -10.86
N GLU A 585 -27.80 10.15 -11.82
CA GLU A 585 -26.87 9.06 -11.55
C GLU A 585 -25.63 9.51 -10.77
N LEU A 586 -25.10 10.70 -11.06
CA LEU A 586 -23.99 11.27 -10.28
C LEU A 586 -24.38 11.58 -8.84
N LEU A 587 -25.64 11.96 -8.59
CA LEU A 587 -26.14 12.28 -7.26
C LEU A 587 -26.51 11.04 -6.44
N THR A 588 -26.95 9.97 -7.09
CA THR A 588 -27.52 8.79 -6.42
C THR A 588 -26.65 7.53 -6.54
N GLY A 589 -25.71 7.51 -7.49
CA GLY A 589 -24.90 6.35 -7.86
C GLY A 589 -25.62 5.36 -8.79
N GLU A 590 -26.84 5.66 -9.22
CA GLU A 590 -27.66 4.76 -10.04
C GLU A 590 -28.57 5.51 -11.01
N THR A 591 -28.93 4.89 -12.14
CA THR A 591 -29.91 5.46 -13.07
C THR A 591 -31.33 5.47 -12.46
N PRO A 592 -32.20 6.41 -12.85
CA PRO A 592 -33.55 6.55 -12.30
C PRO A 592 -34.46 5.37 -12.64
N PHE A 593 -34.19 4.65 -13.72
CA PHE A 593 -35.00 3.52 -14.18
C PHE A 593 -34.13 2.26 -14.29
N LYS A 594 -34.56 1.18 -13.65
CA LYS A 594 -33.84 -0.09 -13.59
C LYS A 594 -34.69 -1.24 -14.12
N GLY A 595 -34.03 -2.24 -14.70
CA GLY A 595 -34.66 -3.48 -15.12
C GLY A 595 -34.06 -4.04 -16.40
N SER A 596 -34.76 -4.97 -17.03
CA SER A 596 -34.44 -5.41 -18.39
C SER A 596 -34.58 -4.25 -19.38
N ALA A 597 -33.91 -4.35 -20.53
CA ALA A 597 -33.96 -3.32 -21.56
C ALA A 597 -35.39 -2.86 -21.93
N GLY A 598 -36.34 -3.80 -22.01
CA GLY A 598 -37.74 -3.48 -22.27
C GLY A 598 -38.43 -2.73 -21.12
N GLN A 599 -38.10 -3.06 -19.87
CA GLN A 599 -38.63 -2.36 -18.69
C GLN A 599 -38.10 -0.94 -18.59
N VAL A 600 -36.80 -0.75 -18.83
CA VAL A 600 -36.17 0.58 -18.85
C VAL A 600 -36.80 1.43 -19.95
N LEU A 601 -36.87 0.94 -21.20
CA LEU A 601 -37.52 1.66 -22.29
C LEU A 601 -38.98 2.04 -21.95
N PHE A 602 -39.75 1.12 -21.36
CA PHE A 602 -41.11 1.41 -20.90
C PHE A 602 -41.15 2.49 -19.82
N ALA A 603 -40.22 2.45 -18.86
CA ALA A 603 -40.11 3.43 -17.79
C ALA A 603 -39.75 4.82 -18.33
N HIS A 604 -38.82 4.91 -19.29
CA HIS A 604 -38.54 6.17 -19.99
C HIS A 604 -39.81 6.73 -20.65
N LEU A 605 -40.68 5.90 -21.21
CA LEU A 605 -41.91 6.35 -21.88
C LEU A 605 -43.04 6.73 -20.91
N GLN A 606 -43.18 6.05 -19.77
CA GLN A 606 -44.42 6.08 -18.98
C GLN A 606 -44.24 6.36 -17.48
N GLN A 607 -43.11 5.99 -16.87
CA GLN A 607 -42.96 6.09 -15.42
C GLN A 607 -42.44 7.47 -15.00
N PRO A 608 -43.04 8.13 -13.98
CA PRO A 608 -42.47 9.35 -13.43
C PRO A 608 -41.06 9.06 -12.90
N ALA A 609 -40.16 10.04 -13.00
CA ALA A 609 -38.83 9.89 -12.43
C ALA A 609 -38.93 9.79 -10.90
N PRO A 610 -38.21 8.86 -10.25
CA PRO A 610 -38.10 8.84 -8.80
C PRO A 610 -37.44 10.12 -8.28
N ASP A 611 -37.73 10.49 -7.03
CA ASP A 611 -37.06 11.61 -6.39
C ASP A 611 -35.63 11.16 -6.00
N PRO A 612 -34.57 11.86 -6.43
CA PRO A 612 -33.20 11.47 -6.08
C PRO A 612 -32.97 11.45 -4.56
N ARG A 613 -33.80 12.16 -3.78
CA ARG A 613 -33.76 12.15 -2.31
C ARG A 613 -34.20 10.84 -1.67
N ASP A 614 -34.94 10.01 -2.41
CA ASP A 614 -35.31 8.66 -1.95
C ASP A 614 -34.08 7.75 -1.86
N VAL A 615 -33.02 8.06 -2.62
CA VAL A 615 -31.73 7.34 -2.60
C VAL A 615 -30.66 8.11 -1.83
N ASN A 616 -30.55 9.41 -2.05
CA ASN A 616 -29.59 10.29 -1.37
C ASN A 616 -30.30 11.45 -0.66
N THR A 617 -30.53 11.30 0.65
CA THR A 617 -31.24 12.30 1.46
C THR A 617 -30.51 13.64 1.59
N ASP A 618 -29.22 13.69 1.25
CA ASP A 618 -28.42 14.92 1.30
C ASP A 618 -28.67 15.81 0.07
N VAL A 619 -29.50 15.38 -0.88
CA VAL A 619 -29.87 16.18 -2.06
C VAL A 619 -30.79 17.35 -1.70
N PRO A 620 -30.37 18.61 -1.95
CA PRO A 620 -31.21 19.78 -1.79
C PRO A 620 -32.50 19.69 -2.61
N HIS A 621 -33.61 20.20 -2.06
CA HIS A 621 -34.93 20.07 -2.67
C HIS A 621 -35.04 20.75 -4.04
N ASP A 622 -34.37 21.89 -4.20
CA ASP A 622 -34.26 22.65 -5.45
C ASP A 622 -33.51 21.85 -6.53
N ILE A 623 -32.38 21.24 -6.18
CA ILE A 623 -31.62 20.38 -7.09
C ILE A 623 -32.42 19.14 -7.49
N ALA A 624 -33.06 18.47 -6.52
CA ALA A 624 -33.91 17.31 -6.79
C ALA A 624 -35.06 17.66 -7.74
N HIS A 625 -35.71 18.82 -7.51
CA HIS A 625 -36.78 19.30 -8.37
C HIS A 625 -36.28 19.61 -9.79
N ALA A 626 -35.11 20.24 -9.93
CA ALA A 626 -34.52 20.53 -11.24
C ALA A 626 -34.24 19.23 -12.03
N VAL A 627 -33.66 18.23 -11.36
CA VAL A 627 -33.41 16.91 -11.99
C VAL A 627 -34.74 16.28 -12.43
N MET A 628 -35.74 16.19 -11.55
CA MET A 628 -37.04 15.62 -11.91
C MET A 628 -37.72 16.37 -13.07
N GLN A 629 -37.63 17.69 -13.12
CA GLN A 629 -38.18 18.50 -14.21
C GLN A 629 -37.49 18.20 -15.56
N SER A 630 -36.16 18.04 -15.56
CA SER A 630 -35.40 17.65 -16.77
C SER A 630 -35.83 16.27 -17.32
N LEU A 631 -36.34 15.40 -16.44
CA LEU A 631 -36.82 14.04 -16.76
C LEU A 631 -38.33 13.99 -17.09
N SER A 632 -38.97 15.14 -17.32
CA SER A 632 -40.37 15.20 -17.75
C SER A 632 -40.57 14.47 -19.09
N LYS A 633 -41.68 13.74 -19.24
CA LYS A 633 -41.89 12.90 -20.43
C LYS A 633 -42.15 13.72 -21.69
N LYS A 634 -42.90 14.81 -21.55
CA LYS A 634 -43.13 15.76 -22.63
C LYS A 634 -41.96 16.75 -22.72
N PRO A 635 -41.34 16.96 -23.89
CA PRO A 635 -40.25 17.91 -24.05
C PRO A 635 -40.61 19.33 -23.59
N GLU A 636 -41.84 19.79 -23.80
CA GLU A 636 -42.33 21.11 -23.41
C GLU A 636 -42.36 21.37 -21.90
N ASP A 637 -42.38 20.32 -21.08
CA ASP A 637 -42.37 20.44 -19.61
C ASP A 637 -40.92 20.49 -19.05
N ARG A 638 -39.91 20.27 -19.90
CA ARG A 638 -38.48 20.32 -19.52
C ARG A 638 -37.91 21.73 -19.64
N TYR A 639 -36.68 21.90 -19.18
CA TYR A 639 -35.92 23.12 -19.43
C TYR A 639 -35.72 23.37 -20.94
N PRO A 640 -35.94 24.61 -21.41
CA PRO A 640 -35.74 24.99 -22.81
C PRO A 640 -34.33 24.74 -23.36
N SER A 641 -33.28 24.81 -22.54
CA SER A 641 -31.87 24.61 -22.92
C SER A 641 -31.08 23.90 -21.82
N ALA A 642 -29.87 23.42 -22.16
CA ALA A 642 -28.94 22.86 -21.19
C ALA A 642 -28.46 23.93 -20.20
N GLY A 643 -28.22 25.16 -20.68
CA GLY A 643 -27.90 26.33 -19.83
C GLY A 643 -28.94 26.62 -18.74
N GLU A 644 -30.23 26.58 -19.08
CA GLU A 644 -31.30 26.83 -18.10
C GLU A 644 -31.40 25.70 -17.07
N PHE A 645 -31.19 24.45 -17.48
CA PHE A 645 -31.11 23.33 -16.55
C PHE A 645 -29.90 23.48 -15.61
N ALA A 646 -28.73 23.85 -16.13
CA ALA A 646 -27.53 24.05 -15.32
C ALA A 646 -27.70 25.20 -14.31
N ALA A 647 -28.35 26.29 -14.71
CA ALA A 647 -28.66 27.40 -13.81
C ALA A 647 -29.56 26.94 -12.65
N ALA A 648 -30.52 26.05 -12.91
CA ALA A 648 -31.36 25.45 -11.87
C ALA A 648 -30.59 24.52 -10.91
N LEU A 649 -29.45 23.95 -11.35
CA LEU A 649 -28.51 23.21 -10.50
C LEU A 649 -27.56 24.13 -9.72
N GLY A 650 -27.72 25.46 -9.81
CA GLY A 650 -26.84 26.44 -9.18
C GLY A 650 -25.48 26.57 -9.86
N VAL A 651 -25.36 26.21 -11.14
CA VAL A 651 -24.17 26.45 -11.96
C VAL A 651 -24.23 27.90 -12.46
N SER A 652 -23.29 28.73 -12.01
CA SER A 652 -23.16 30.10 -12.51
C SER A 652 -22.62 30.11 -13.95
N SER A 653 -23.31 30.83 -14.84
CA SER A 653 -22.78 31.22 -16.16
C SER A 653 -21.55 32.09 -15.94
N GLY A 654 -20.36 31.53 -16.20
CA GLY A 654 -19.07 32.23 -16.12
C GLY A 654 -18.78 33.03 -17.37
#